data_AF-A0A8T3R6D7-F1
#
_entry.id   AF-A0A8T3R6D7-F1
#
_cell.length_a   1.000
_cell.length_b   1.000
_cell.length_c   1.000
_cell.angle_alpha   90.00
_cell.angle_beta   90.00
_cell.angle_gamma   90.00
#
_symmetry.space_group_name_H-M   'P 1'
#
loop_
_entity.id
_entity.type
_entity.pdbx_description
1 polymer ?
#
loop_
_entity_poly.entity_id
_entity_poly.type
_entity_poly.pdbx_seq_one_letter_code
_entity_poly.pdbx_strand_id
1 'polypeptide(L)'
;MDGLAGGSGSGLGWLPGREGPAVVGDSAEIPVGWGDVAGTAPAQADRLSDNTNSAPHRLTRPDYATGTSSSPRGKSAGVGAACRFRVSAPSTPQDRLAYRPSGPLHVQDGCPWATDRWTCVSDCPHRPRRLTGPRRIRYRAPPSPSSSPCPGAPTVARQGFVSSITRQSEDFPAWYNDVVLKAELASYSPVRGCMIIRPYGYSVWESMRDELDRHIKRTGHQNVYFPLFVPRSLLEKEAEHVEGFDPQVAWVTHAGGKELDEWLAIRPTSEALIAEVVKDWIQSYRDLPLLMNLWNNVVRWELRTRLFLRTAEFLWQEAHTFHATEAEAAAEVATGLEAYRAVSEDWLAIPVVRGVKSRAETFPGAVYSQAIEAMMRDRKALQAGTSHMLGQNFARSAGIEFLDRDNQRKAPYGTSWGFSTRMVGATIMAHGDDSGLVLPPNVAPQQLVIVPIFRSEDDRAAVDAAIDGLEPLLRDVTTASGPLRYTVDWREESPGFKYNHWELRGVPLRLEIGPRDVAAGQAVLVRRLDRAKESLPMSALGEQLPLRLAAYQAELFRRALDFRADNTHHVDTYDEFKRVLEEKGGFLMAPWCGDAGCEKQINTDTGATTRVVPFDSPDEAGYCLVDGRPSERRVLFARAY
;
A
#
# COMPACT_ATOMS: atom_id res chain seq x y z
N MET A 1 7.34 78.84 -17.71
CA MET A 1 6.79 80.17 -17.39
C MET A 1 6.28 80.11 -15.96
N ASP A 2 6.60 81.13 -15.21
CA ASP A 2 6.19 81.39 -13.83
C ASP A 2 4.65 81.50 -13.73
N GLY A 3 3.98 81.43 -12.58
CA GLY A 3 4.40 81.41 -11.18
C GLY A 3 3.38 82.19 -10.32
N LEU A 4 3.39 81.97 -8.99
CA LEU A 4 2.60 82.70 -7.97
C LEU A 4 1.07 82.43 -7.98
N ALA A 5 0.35 82.11 -6.89
CA ALA A 5 0.43 82.35 -5.43
C ALA A 5 -0.56 83.44 -4.93
N GLY A 6 -1.29 83.12 -3.86
CA GLY A 6 -2.20 84.03 -3.15
C GLY A 6 -2.95 83.28 -2.05
N GLY A 7 -2.89 83.78 -0.81
CA GLY A 7 -3.57 83.18 0.35
C GLY A 7 -3.85 84.21 1.44
N SER A 8 -4.65 83.83 2.44
CA SER A 8 -4.94 84.62 3.65
C SER A 8 -5.60 83.74 4.73
N GLY A 9 -5.35 84.01 6.01
CA GLY A 9 -5.90 83.24 7.14
C GLY A 9 -6.40 84.10 8.31
N SER A 10 -6.45 83.49 9.53
CA SER A 10 -7.00 83.98 10.82
C SER A 10 -8.54 83.91 10.99
N GLY A 11 -9.12 83.60 12.17
CA GLY A 11 -8.54 83.06 13.42
C GLY A 11 -9.50 83.00 14.65
N LEU A 12 -9.34 81.96 15.50
CA LEU A 12 -9.67 81.83 16.96
C LEU A 12 -11.12 81.85 17.53
N GLY A 13 -11.43 80.92 18.46
CA GLY A 13 -12.62 80.94 19.35
C GLY A 13 -12.89 79.72 20.27
N TRP A 14 -12.26 79.67 21.46
CA TRP A 14 -12.62 79.08 22.80
C TRP A 14 -13.51 77.81 23.05
N LEU A 15 -13.20 77.11 24.17
CA LEU A 15 -13.79 75.85 24.72
C LEU A 15 -14.85 76.05 25.84
N PRO A 16 -15.71 75.03 26.17
CA PRO A 16 -15.47 74.03 27.25
C PRO A 16 -16.04 72.59 26.97
N GLY A 17 -15.94 71.53 27.80
CA GLY A 17 -15.07 71.26 28.98
C GLY A 17 -15.64 70.27 30.05
N ARG A 18 -15.08 69.03 30.14
CA ARG A 18 -15.32 67.92 31.17
C ARG A 18 -16.67 67.16 31.06
N GLU A 19 -16.82 65.87 31.44
CA GLU A 19 -16.21 65.02 32.50
C GLU A 19 -15.64 63.67 32.00
N GLY A 20 -15.07 62.82 32.88
CA GLY A 20 -14.53 61.49 32.55
C GLY A 20 -14.51 60.50 33.74
N PRO A 21 -13.96 59.27 33.60
CA PRO A 21 -13.79 58.33 34.72
C PRO A 21 -12.32 57.91 34.98
N ALA A 22 -12.05 57.20 36.08
CA ALA A 22 -10.69 56.86 36.52
C ALA A 22 -10.59 55.52 37.29
N VAL A 23 -9.52 54.74 36.98
CA VAL A 23 -8.85 53.63 37.75
C VAL A 23 -9.71 52.38 38.14
N VAL A 24 -9.23 51.15 38.36
CA VAL A 24 -7.93 50.41 38.45
C VAL A 24 -8.20 48.96 37.91
N GLY A 25 -7.30 48.11 37.41
CA GLY A 25 -5.87 48.15 37.01
C GLY A 25 -5.28 46.72 36.94
N ASP A 26 -4.09 46.56 36.32
CA ASP A 26 -3.06 45.49 36.48
C ASP A 26 -3.45 43.99 36.31
N SER A 27 -2.62 43.04 35.82
CA SER A 27 -1.21 42.94 35.32
C SER A 27 -1.00 41.48 34.84
N ALA A 28 0.05 40.99 34.16
CA ALA A 28 1.18 41.52 33.38
C ALA A 28 1.76 40.39 32.48
N GLU A 29 2.78 40.70 31.65
CA GLU A 29 3.38 39.83 30.62
C GLU A 29 4.69 39.11 31.06
N ILE A 30 5.07 38.02 30.33
CA ILE A 30 6.46 37.61 29.92
C ILE A 30 7.42 37.14 31.06
N PRO A 31 8.43 36.20 30.88
CA PRO A 31 9.26 35.92 29.70
C PRO A 31 9.62 34.44 29.34
N VAL A 32 10.45 34.31 28.30
CA VAL A 32 11.14 33.12 27.77
C VAL A 32 12.36 32.69 28.64
N GLY A 33 12.70 31.40 28.70
CA GLY A 33 13.94 30.90 29.32
C GLY A 33 14.21 29.39 29.08
N TRP A 34 15.47 29.00 28.88
CA TRP A 34 15.93 27.65 28.51
C TRP A 34 16.16 26.69 29.71
N GLY A 35 16.13 25.38 29.48
CA GLY A 35 16.76 24.39 30.37
C GLY A 35 16.35 22.92 30.16
N ASP A 36 17.30 22.05 29.78
CA ASP A 36 17.14 20.58 29.82
C ASP A 36 17.04 20.03 31.25
N VAL A 37 16.42 18.85 31.42
CA VAL A 37 17.00 17.64 32.06
C VAL A 37 15.89 16.62 32.43
N ALA A 38 16.22 15.36 32.22
CA ALA A 38 15.45 14.14 32.46
C ALA A 38 14.65 14.01 33.77
N GLY A 39 13.53 13.27 33.68
CA GLY A 39 13.39 12.05 34.49
C GLY A 39 12.17 11.90 35.39
N THR A 40 11.74 10.62 35.50
CA THR A 40 10.88 10.02 36.54
C THR A 40 9.38 10.37 36.56
N ALA A 41 8.57 9.32 36.48
CA ALA A 41 7.16 9.32 36.86
C ALA A 41 7.01 9.25 38.40
N PRO A 42 5.82 9.55 38.92
CA PRO A 42 5.34 8.88 40.12
C PRO A 42 3.99 8.18 39.89
N ALA A 43 3.90 6.93 40.33
CA ALA A 43 2.63 6.33 40.69
C ALA A 43 2.26 6.74 42.12
N GLN A 44 0.98 6.96 42.39
CA GLN A 44 0.46 6.84 43.76
C GLN A 44 -0.97 6.27 43.74
N ALA A 45 -1.09 5.07 44.29
CA ALA A 45 -2.29 4.60 44.98
C ALA A 45 -2.42 5.43 46.30
N ASP A 46 -3.46 5.32 47.14
CA ASP A 46 -4.11 4.08 47.56
C ASP A 46 -5.32 4.38 48.49
N ARG A 47 -6.18 3.36 48.72
CA ARG A 47 -7.14 3.20 49.87
C ARG A 47 -8.45 4.01 49.87
N LEU A 48 -9.57 3.52 50.41
CA LEU A 48 -10.06 2.20 50.89
C LEU A 48 -11.61 2.30 50.83
N SER A 49 -12.43 1.25 50.70
CA SER A 49 -12.57 0.13 51.66
C SER A 49 -13.32 -1.08 51.06
N ASP A 50 -13.03 -2.26 51.59
CA ASP A 50 -13.62 -3.54 51.21
C ASP A 50 -15.14 -3.66 51.45
N ASN A 51 -15.81 -4.48 50.64
CA ASN A 51 -16.46 -5.67 51.21
C ASN A 51 -16.63 -6.82 50.21
N THR A 52 -16.59 -8.04 50.72
CA THR A 52 -16.48 -9.29 49.94
C THR A 52 -17.83 -9.86 49.50
N ASN A 53 -17.87 -10.58 48.35
CA ASN A 53 -18.01 -12.06 48.29
C ASN A 53 -18.86 -12.59 47.09
N SER A 54 -18.51 -13.79 46.63
CA SER A 54 -19.27 -14.75 45.80
C SER A 54 -19.61 -14.44 44.32
N ALA A 55 -19.39 -15.47 43.48
CA ALA A 55 -19.58 -15.48 42.03
C ALA A 55 -20.87 -16.27 41.61
N PRO A 56 -21.11 -16.65 40.34
CA PRO A 56 -22.25 -16.10 39.61
C PRO A 56 -23.41 -17.08 39.35
N HIS A 57 -24.65 -16.57 39.38
CA HIS A 57 -25.84 -17.35 39.01
C HIS A 57 -26.11 -17.36 37.51
N ARG A 58 -26.04 -18.57 36.92
CA ARG A 58 -26.70 -18.92 35.65
C ARG A 58 -28.09 -19.47 36.00
N LEU A 59 -29.17 -18.92 35.42
CA LEU A 59 -30.53 -19.45 35.60
C LEU A 59 -31.24 -19.71 34.27
N THR A 60 -32.06 -20.77 34.29
CA THR A 60 -32.65 -21.45 33.13
C THR A 60 -34.12 -21.08 32.92
N ARG A 61 -34.63 -21.36 31.71
CA ARG A 61 -36.06 -21.27 31.36
C ARG A 61 -36.91 -22.26 32.18
N PRO A 62 -38.18 -21.95 32.49
CA PRO A 62 -39.17 -22.91 32.96
C PRO A 62 -40.03 -23.49 31.82
N ASP A 63 -40.65 -24.65 32.06
CA ASP A 63 -41.53 -25.38 31.14
C ASP A 63 -42.95 -25.57 31.72
N TYR A 64 -43.94 -25.53 30.83
CA TYR A 64 -45.31 -26.09 30.86
C TYR A 64 -46.22 -26.08 32.12
N ALA A 65 -47.46 -25.58 31.91
CA ALA A 65 -48.69 -26.21 32.42
C ALA A 65 -49.91 -25.96 31.50
N THR A 66 -50.76 -26.99 31.41
CA THR A 66 -51.91 -27.24 30.50
C THR A 66 -53.18 -26.37 30.67
N GLY A 67 -53.96 -26.22 29.60
CA GLY A 67 -55.38 -25.79 29.62
C GLY A 67 -56.15 -26.24 28.35
N THR A 68 -57.41 -26.70 28.48
CA THR A 68 -58.16 -27.47 27.44
C THR A 68 -59.45 -26.81 26.92
N SER A 69 -60.03 -27.40 25.85
CA SER A 69 -61.34 -27.14 25.19
C SER A 69 -61.32 -26.15 24.00
N SER A 70 -62.13 -26.28 22.94
CA SER A 70 -62.99 -27.36 22.43
C SER A 70 -63.20 -27.22 20.90
N SER A 71 -63.56 -28.31 20.20
CA SER A 71 -63.89 -28.32 18.75
C SER A 71 -65.39 -28.51 18.53
N PRO A 72 -65.94 -28.12 17.35
CA PRO A 72 -66.44 -29.19 16.48
C PRO A 72 -66.21 -29.02 14.96
N ARG A 73 -65.46 -29.98 14.40
CA ARG A 73 -65.77 -30.82 13.21
C ARG A 73 -66.23 -30.19 11.88
N GLY A 74 -65.44 -30.44 10.83
CA GLY A 74 -65.86 -30.60 9.43
C GLY A 74 -64.93 -31.57 8.69
N LYS A 75 -65.47 -32.66 8.12
CA LYS A 75 -64.72 -33.71 7.35
C LYS A 75 -64.36 -33.15 5.94
N SER A 76 -63.43 -33.67 5.12
CA SER A 76 -62.95 -35.06 4.94
C SER A 76 -61.62 -35.20 4.17
N ALA A 77 -60.78 -36.14 4.61
CA ALA A 77 -60.04 -37.20 3.87
C ALA A 77 -59.22 -36.92 2.58
N GLY A 78 -57.95 -37.37 2.56
CA GLY A 78 -57.08 -37.35 1.37
C GLY A 78 -55.61 -37.83 1.57
N VAL A 79 -55.43 -39.10 1.94
CA VAL A 79 -54.23 -39.98 1.80
C VAL A 79 -52.88 -39.40 1.32
N GLY A 80 -51.77 -39.73 2.02
CA GLY A 80 -50.50 -40.09 1.34
C GLY A 80 -49.16 -39.70 1.98
N ALA A 81 -48.43 -40.70 2.48
CA ALA A 81 -46.96 -40.80 2.62
C ALA A 81 -46.16 -39.67 3.30
N ALA A 82 -45.55 -39.99 4.45
CA ALA A 82 -44.51 -39.20 5.10
C ALA A 82 -43.12 -39.83 4.87
N CYS A 83 -42.10 -39.00 4.66
CA CYS A 83 -40.70 -39.38 4.86
C CYS A 83 -39.99 -38.31 5.71
N ARG A 84 -39.58 -38.67 6.93
CA ARG A 84 -38.74 -37.84 7.79
C ARG A 84 -37.30 -38.30 7.67
N PHE A 85 -36.39 -37.42 7.26
CA PHE A 85 -34.96 -37.63 7.53
C PHE A 85 -34.60 -36.96 8.86
N ARG A 86 -34.00 -37.74 9.78
CA ARG A 86 -33.34 -37.22 10.97
C ARG A 86 -31.95 -36.73 10.59
N VAL A 87 -31.57 -35.57 11.09
CA VAL A 87 -30.16 -35.15 11.15
C VAL A 87 -29.52 -35.80 12.38
N SER A 88 -28.42 -36.51 12.16
CA SER A 88 -27.56 -37.07 13.22
C SER A 88 -26.14 -36.58 12.99
N ALA A 89 -25.49 -36.05 14.03
CA ALA A 89 -24.11 -35.60 13.96
C ALA A 89 -23.11 -36.78 13.92
N PRO A 90 -21.97 -36.66 13.24
CA PRO A 90 -20.87 -37.61 13.34
C PRO A 90 -19.86 -37.20 14.42
N SER A 91 -19.49 -38.16 15.27
CA SER A 91 -18.35 -38.09 16.18
C SER A 91 -17.04 -38.43 15.45
N THR A 92 -15.91 -37.96 16.01
CA THR A 92 -14.55 -38.35 15.61
C THR A 92 -14.24 -39.81 15.92
N PRO A 93 -13.39 -40.44 15.09
CA PRO A 93 -12.40 -41.40 15.58
C PRO A 93 -10.96 -41.02 15.17
N GLN A 94 -10.02 -41.26 16.08
CA GLN A 94 -8.60 -41.39 15.75
C GLN A 94 -8.38 -42.76 15.09
N ASP A 95 -7.44 -42.87 14.14
CA ASP A 95 -6.50 -43.99 14.23
C ASP A 95 -5.18 -43.76 13.48
N ARG A 96 -4.14 -44.47 13.92
CA ARG A 96 -2.78 -44.45 13.36
C ARG A 96 -2.62 -45.53 12.30
N LEU A 97 -1.87 -45.27 11.23
CA LEU A 97 -1.21 -46.33 10.46
C LEU A 97 0.17 -45.87 9.97
N ALA A 98 1.19 -46.67 10.29
CA ALA A 98 2.58 -46.40 9.94
C ALA A 98 2.94 -47.03 8.58
N TYR A 99 3.88 -46.42 7.86
CA TYR A 99 4.54 -47.03 6.72
C TYR A 99 6.05 -47.07 6.95
N ARG A 100 6.67 -48.24 6.76
CA ARG A 100 8.13 -48.44 6.83
C ARG A 100 8.67 -48.81 5.44
N PRO A 101 9.97 -48.56 5.18
CA PRO A 101 10.47 -48.39 3.82
C PRO A 101 10.98 -49.68 3.18
N SER A 102 11.14 -49.62 1.86
CA SER A 102 11.95 -50.55 1.08
C SER A 102 12.85 -49.80 0.08
N GLY A 103 14.09 -50.25 0.00
CA GLY A 103 15.01 -50.06 -1.13
C GLY A 103 15.84 -51.34 -1.23
N PRO A 104 17.02 -51.34 -1.88
CA PRO A 104 17.52 -50.45 -2.93
C PRO A 104 17.73 -51.23 -4.25
N LEU A 105 18.17 -50.58 -5.34
CA LEU A 105 18.83 -51.26 -6.47
C LEU A 105 19.69 -50.28 -7.29
N HIS A 106 20.86 -50.76 -7.72
CA HIS A 106 21.89 -50.01 -8.46
C HIS A 106 21.86 -50.37 -9.97
N VAL A 107 22.14 -49.38 -10.85
CA VAL A 107 23.10 -49.41 -11.99
C VAL A 107 22.92 -50.56 -13.04
N GLN A 108 22.67 -50.34 -14.34
CA GLN A 108 23.63 -49.85 -15.37
C GLN A 108 23.01 -49.78 -16.80
N ASP A 109 23.66 -49.05 -17.73
CA ASP A 109 23.73 -49.15 -19.21
C ASP A 109 22.49 -49.33 -20.15
N GLY A 110 22.32 -48.35 -21.06
CA GLY A 110 22.62 -48.59 -22.49
C GLY A 110 21.51 -48.80 -23.56
N CYS A 111 21.45 -47.85 -24.52
CA CYS A 111 21.21 -48.07 -25.97
C CYS A 111 19.72 -48.20 -26.47
N PRO A 112 19.41 -48.35 -27.79
CA PRO A 112 18.93 -47.24 -28.64
C PRO A 112 17.59 -47.51 -29.39
N TRP A 113 17.28 -46.71 -30.45
CA TRP A 113 16.27 -46.90 -31.54
C TRP A 113 14.75 -46.92 -31.15
N ALA A 114 13.78 -46.56 -32.00
CA ALA A 114 13.71 -45.63 -33.14
C ALA A 114 12.26 -45.13 -33.38
N THR A 115 12.13 -44.26 -34.38
CA THR A 115 10.93 -43.74 -35.07
C THR A 115 9.71 -44.67 -35.22
N ASP A 116 8.52 -44.05 -35.32
CA ASP A 116 7.40 -44.64 -36.05
C ASP A 116 6.76 -43.66 -37.06
N ARG A 117 6.24 -44.20 -38.16
CA ARG A 117 5.75 -43.49 -39.36
C ARG A 117 4.62 -44.32 -39.96
N TRP A 118 3.45 -43.76 -40.29
CA TRP A 118 2.59 -44.32 -41.35
C TRP A 118 1.84 -43.25 -42.14
N THR A 119 1.40 -43.64 -43.33
CA THR A 119 1.13 -42.80 -44.51
C THR A 119 -0.33 -42.83 -44.96
N CYS A 120 -0.76 -41.85 -45.76
CA CYS A 120 -1.84 -42.04 -46.72
C CYS A 120 -1.59 -41.24 -48.02
N VAL A 121 -2.10 -41.72 -49.15
CA VAL A 121 -1.74 -41.25 -50.51
C VAL A 121 -2.99 -41.13 -51.39
N SER A 122 -3.06 -40.01 -52.13
CA SER A 122 -3.86 -39.69 -53.33
C SER A 122 -5.39 -39.91 -53.37
N ASP A 123 -6.14 -38.83 -53.65
CA ASP A 123 -6.77 -38.70 -54.97
C ASP A 123 -7.07 -37.23 -55.38
N CYS A 124 -7.40 -36.99 -56.66
CA CYS A 124 -7.42 -35.69 -57.38
C CYS A 124 -8.83 -35.01 -57.42
N PRO A 125 -9.09 -33.92 -58.18
CA PRO A 125 -8.31 -32.70 -58.48
C PRO A 125 -9.14 -31.38 -58.27
N HIS A 126 -8.50 -30.19 -58.26
CA HIS A 126 -8.98 -28.97 -58.96
C HIS A 126 -7.96 -27.81 -58.85
N ARG A 127 -7.83 -27.02 -59.92
CA ARG A 127 -6.97 -25.82 -60.07
C ARG A 127 -7.89 -24.60 -60.30
N PRO A 128 -7.53 -23.34 -59.94
CA PRO A 128 -6.56 -22.63 -60.79
C PRO A 128 -5.66 -21.52 -60.16
N ARG A 129 -4.54 -21.29 -60.87
CA ARG A 129 -3.81 -20.02 -61.12
C ARG A 129 -3.15 -19.22 -59.97
N ARG A 130 -1.97 -18.68 -60.31
CA ARG A 130 -1.10 -17.78 -59.54
C ARG A 130 -1.58 -16.33 -59.63
N LEU A 131 -1.14 -15.47 -58.71
CA LEU A 131 -0.34 -14.26 -59.03
C LEU A 131 0.33 -13.64 -57.77
N THR A 132 1.62 -13.31 -57.92
CA THR A 132 2.46 -12.31 -57.20
C THR A 132 2.12 -11.84 -55.78
N GLY A 133 3.04 -12.07 -54.83
CA GLY A 133 3.15 -11.33 -53.56
C GLY A 133 4.33 -10.32 -53.55
N PRO A 134 4.29 -9.26 -52.70
CA PRO A 134 5.30 -8.19 -52.69
C PRO A 134 6.59 -8.54 -51.92
N ARG A 135 7.63 -7.73 -52.15
CA ARG A 135 9.01 -7.92 -51.65
C ARG A 135 9.11 -7.74 -50.12
N ARG A 136 9.86 -8.61 -49.45
CA ARG A 136 10.34 -8.37 -48.06
C ARG A 136 11.53 -7.41 -48.04
N ILE A 137 11.39 -6.29 -47.35
CA ILE A 137 12.51 -5.42 -46.94
C ILE A 137 13.11 -6.01 -45.65
N ARG A 138 14.44 -6.15 -45.58
CA ARG A 138 15.15 -6.48 -44.34
C ARG A 138 15.71 -5.21 -43.71
N TYR A 139 15.27 -4.87 -42.50
CA TYR A 139 15.98 -3.89 -41.67
C TYR A 139 17.25 -4.50 -41.08
N ARG A 140 18.32 -3.71 -41.02
CA ARG A 140 19.63 -4.08 -40.45
C ARG A 140 19.90 -3.15 -39.27
N ALA A 141 20.13 -3.71 -38.09
CA ALA A 141 20.45 -2.91 -36.89
C ALA A 141 21.88 -2.34 -36.99
N PRO A 142 22.15 -1.14 -36.42
CA PRO A 142 23.49 -0.59 -36.32
C PRO A 142 24.31 -1.27 -35.21
N PRO A 143 25.65 -1.28 -35.30
CA PRO A 143 26.52 -1.87 -34.27
C PRO A 143 26.65 -0.98 -33.03
N SER A 144 26.82 -1.61 -31.86
CA SER A 144 27.16 -0.93 -30.61
C SER A 144 28.67 -0.59 -30.52
N PRO A 145 29.05 0.50 -29.84
CA PRO A 145 30.45 0.83 -29.61
C PRO A 145 31.05 -0.03 -28.49
N SER A 146 32.14 -0.72 -28.79
CA SER A 146 32.95 -1.45 -27.82
C SER A 146 33.93 -0.51 -27.10
N SER A 147 33.84 -0.38 -25.78
CA SER A 147 34.86 0.29 -24.96
C SER A 147 35.67 -0.75 -24.17
N SER A 148 36.96 -0.87 -24.48
CA SER A 148 37.92 -1.63 -23.65
C SER A 148 38.43 -0.73 -22.51
N PRO A 149 38.54 -1.23 -21.27
CA PRO A 149 39.06 -0.42 -20.15
C PRO A 149 40.59 -0.25 -20.24
N CYS A 150 41.07 0.93 -19.86
CA CYS A 150 42.51 1.21 -19.76
C CYS A 150 43.11 0.56 -18.49
N PRO A 151 44.34 -0.01 -18.56
CA PRO A 151 45.01 -0.55 -17.38
C PRO A 151 45.71 0.55 -16.58
N GLY A 152 45.46 0.64 -15.26
CA GLY A 152 46.26 1.55 -14.40
C GLY A 152 45.63 2.13 -13.13
N ALA A 153 44.53 1.59 -12.58
CA ALA A 153 43.98 2.06 -11.30
C ALA A 153 44.08 0.97 -10.20
N PRO A 154 44.48 1.30 -8.96
CA PRO A 154 44.72 0.32 -7.91
C PRO A 154 43.41 -0.28 -7.37
N THR A 155 43.32 -1.60 -7.39
CA THR A 155 42.18 -2.37 -6.85
C THR A 155 42.23 -2.44 -5.33
N VAL A 156 41.42 -1.61 -4.65
CA VAL A 156 41.08 -1.82 -3.24
C VAL A 156 40.21 -3.08 -3.12
N ALA A 157 40.64 -4.04 -2.32
CA ALA A 157 39.96 -5.33 -2.16
C ALA A 157 38.54 -5.14 -1.58
N ARG A 158 37.52 -5.56 -2.35
CA ARG A 158 36.11 -5.48 -1.95
C ARG A 158 35.68 -6.77 -1.25
N GLN A 159 35.36 -6.71 0.04
CA GLN A 159 34.66 -7.78 0.74
C GLN A 159 33.14 -7.56 0.70
N GLY A 160 32.35 -8.62 0.50
CA GLY A 160 30.96 -8.70 0.97
C GLY A 160 29.82 -8.20 0.07
N PHE A 161 30.05 -7.74 -1.17
CA PHE A 161 28.94 -7.38 -2.06
C PHE A 161 28.30 -8.60 -2.72
N VAL A 162 26.95 -8.62 -2.79
CA VAL A 162 26.21 -9.44 -3.76
C VAL A 162 26.56 -8.91 -5.15
N SER A 163 27.46 -9.60 -5.85
CA SER A 163 28.16 -9.12 -7.05
C SER A 163 27.29 -8.95 -8.31
N SER A 164 25.97 -8.94 -8.16
CA SER A 164 25.01 -8.97 -9.27
C SER A 164 23.98 -7.83 -9.27
N ILE A 165 23.85 -7.01 -8.22
CA ILE A 165 22.89 -5.90 -8.19
C ILE A 165 23.60 -4.59 -8.59
N THR A 166 22.98 -3.81 -9.48
CA THR A 166 23.38 -2.43 -9.79
C THR A 166 23.29 -1.56 -8.53
N ARG A 167 24.20 -0.62 -8.30
CA ARG A 167 24.15 0.26 -7.11
C ARG A 167 23.11 1.36 -7.24
N GLN A 168 22.48 1.73 -6.12
CA GLN A 168 21.49 2.81 -6.05
C GLN A 168 22.05 4.15 -6.55
N SER A 169 23.34 4.42 -6.27
CA SER A 169 24.03 5.65 -6.68
C SER A 169 24.46 5.68 -8.14
N GLU A 170 24.40 4.54 -8.85
CA GLU A 170 24.82 4.41 -10.25
C GLU A 170 23.61 4.45 -11.19
N ASP A 171 22.59 3.62 -10.95
CA ASP A 171 21.31 3.63 -11.67
C ASP A 171 20.20 3.05 -10.77
N PHE A 172 19.41 3.93 -10.14
CA PHE A 172 18.33 3.54 -9.23
C PHE A 172 17.19 2.75 -9.94
N PRO A 173 16.72 3.14 -11.15
CA PRO A 173 15.83 2.28 -11.95
C PRO A 173 16.37 0.87 -12.24
N ALA A 174 17.66 0.72 -12.55
CA ALA A 174 18.27 -0.59 -12.78
C ALA A 174 18.39 -1.39 -11.48
N TRP A 175 18.84 -0.76 -10.38
CA TRP A 175 18.82 -1.36 -9.03
C TRP A 175 17.43 -1.89 -8.66
N TYR A 176 16.38 -1.09 -8.85
CA TYR A 176 15.00 -1.49 -8.54
C TYR A 176 14.58 -2.75 -9.31
N ASN A 177 14.84 -2.77 -10.62
CA ASN A 177 14.52 -3.93 -11.46
C ASN A 177 15.35 -5.16 -11.07
N ASP A 178 16.64 -4.98 -10.79
CA ASP A 178 17.52 -6.04 -10.31
C ASP A 178 16.99 -6.67 -9.02
N VAL A 179 16.61 -5.83 -8.03
CA VAL A 179 16.07 -6.30 -6.76
C VAL A 179 14.74 -7.02 -6.93
N VAL A 180 13.79 -6.47 -7.69
CA VAL A 180 12.47 -7.10 -7.92
C VAL A 180 12.62 -8.49 -8.56
N LEU A 181 13.50 -8.63 -9.55
CA LEU A 181 13.71 -9.88 -10.28
C LEU A 181 14.53 -10.89 -9.47
N LYS A 182 15.65 -10.46 -8.87
CA LYS A 182 16.61 -11.35 -8.18
C LYS A 182 16.13 -11.77 -6.79
N ALA A 183 15.37 -10.94 -6.08
CA ALA A 183 14.67 -11.33 -4.85
C ALA A 183 13.36 -12.10 -5.13
N GLU A 184 13.05 -12.35 -6.41
CA GLU A 184 11.92 -13.17 -6.85
C GLU A 184 10.55 -12.64 -6.40
N LEU A 185 10.36 -11.32 -6.41
CA LEU A 185 9.09 -10.66 -6.10
C LEU A 185 8.11 -10.72 -7.27
N ALA A 186 8.60 -10.49 -8.50
CA ALA A 186 7.80 -10.54 -9.72
C ALA A 186 8.65 -10.99 -10.93
N SER A 187 7.98 -11.40 -11.99
CA SER A 187 8.54 -11.63 -13.33
C SER A 187 7.78 -10.82 -14.37
N TYR A 188 8.42 -10.52 -15.50
CA TYR A 188 7.73 -9.95 -16.66
C TYR A 188 6.72 -10.96 -17.23
N SER A 189 5.53 -10.48 -17.57
CA SER A 189 4.53 -11.25 -18.32
C SER A 189 4.87 -11.26 -19.83
N PRO A 190 4.49 -12.30 -20.59
CA PRO A 190 4.46 -12.20 -22.06
C PRO A 190 3.47 -11.14 -22.57
N VAL A 191 2.50 -10.72 -21.76
CA VAL A 191 1.62 -9.59 -22.06
C VAL A 191 2.34 -8.29 -21.69
N ARG A 192 2.52 -7.40 -22.66
CA ARG A 192 3.20 -6.10 -22.48
C ARG A 192 2.57 -5.33 -21.32
N GLY A 193 3.41 -4.90 -20.37
CA GLY A 193 3.00 -4.04 -19.27
C GLY A 193 2.38 -4.76 -18.07
N CYS A 194 2.01 -6.04 -18.20
CA CYS A 194 1.58 -6.87 -17.09
C CYS A 194 2.78 -7.52 -16.37
N MET A 195 2.56 -7.97 -15.14
CA MET A 195 3.55 -8.69 -14.33
C MET A 195 2.98 -9.98 -13.77
N ILE A 196 3.84 -10.97 -13.57
CA ILE A 196 3.53 -12.18 -12.80
C ILE A 196 4.08 -11.92 -11.39
N ILE A 197 3.19 -11.66 -10.42
CA ILE A 197 3.60 -11.52 -9.02
C ILE A 197 3.95 -12.92 -8.51
N ARG A 198 5.20 -13.12 -8.06
CA ARG A 198 5.70 -14.41 -7.57
C ARG A 198 5.35 -14.56 -6.07
N PRO A 199 5.37 -15.78 -5.50
CA PRO A 199 4.91 -16.01 -4.12
C PRO A 199 5.54 -15.10 -3.06
N TYR A 200 6.81 -14.73 -3.20
CA TYR A 200 7.48 -13.84 -2.25
C TYR A 200 6.94 -12.40 -2.31
N GLY A 201 6.69 -11.87 -3.51
CA GLY A 201 6.09 -10.55 -3.69
C GLY A 201 4.58 -10.53 -3.43
N TYR A 202 3.90 -11.64 -3.70
CA TYR A 202 2.47 -11.77 -3.41
C TYR A 202 2.24 -11.81 -1.89
N SER A 203 3.07 -12.54 -1.13
CA SER A 203 2.98 -12.55 0.34
C SER A 203 3.17 -11.15 0.98
N VAL A 204 4.01 -10.29 0.40
CA VAL A 204 4.13 -8.87 0.81
C VAL A 204 2.82 -8.12 0.55
N TRP A 205 2.21 -8.31 -0.63
CA TRP A 205 0.90 -7.74 -0.96
C TRP A 205 -0.23 -8.28 -0.05
N GLU A 206 -0.22 -9.57 0.29
CA GLU A 206 -1.22 -10.15 1.18
C GLU A 206 -1.13 -9.58 2.60
N SER A 207 0.08 -9.38 3.14
CA SER A 207 0.25 -8.71 4.43
C SER A 207 -0.26 -7.26 4.41
N MET A 208 0.00 -6.50 3.33
CA MET A 208 -0.57 -5.16 3.13
C MET A 208 -2.10 -5.19 3.05
N ARG A 209 -2.64 -6.11 2.23
CA ARG A 209 -4.07 -6.33 2.03
C ARG A 209 -4.76 -6.60 3.36
N ASP A 210 -4.24 -7.55 4.13
CA ASP A 210 -4.89 -8.07 5.32
C ASP A 210 -4.80 -7.11 6.52
N GLU A 211 -3.81 -6.21 6.59
CA GLU A 211 -3.86 -5.08 7.54
C GLU A 211 -4.84 -4.00 7.08
N LEU A 212 -4.78 -3.58 5.81
CA LEU A 212 -5.69 -2.56 5.29
C LEU A 212 -7.16 -3.00 5.42
N ASP A 213 -7.47 -4.25 5.07
CA ASP A 213 -8.80 -4.84 5.21
C ASP A 213 -9.27 -4.92 6.67
N ARG A 214 -8.36 -5.13 7.63
CA ARG A 214 -8.66 -5.04 9.07
C ARG A 214 -8.93 -3.61 9.51
N HIS A 215 -8.21 -2.61 9.02
CA HIS A 215 -8.53 -1.19 9.26
C HIS A 215 -9.89 -0.82 8.67
N ILE A 216 -10.14 -1.15 7.40
CA ILE A 216 -11.40 -0.93 6.70
C ILE A 216 -12.57 -1.54 7.48
N LYS A 217 -12.51 -2.82 7.85
CA LYS A 217 -13.60 -3.49 8.59
C LYS A 217 -13.88 -2.92 9.99
N ARG A 218 -12.88 -2.38 10.69
CA ARG A 218 -13.09 -1.70 11.99
C ARG A 218 -13.97 -0.44 11.86
N THR A 219 -14.06 0.15 10.67
CA THR A 219 -14.84 1.37 10.40
C THR A 219 -16.27 1.09 9.92
N GLY A 220 -16.69 -0.18 9.87
CA GLY A 220 -18.04 -0.60 9.46
C GLY A 220 -18.21 -0.92 7.97
N HIS A 221 -17.17 -0.72 7.16
CA HIS A 221 -17.14 -1.07 5.75
C HIS A 221 -17.37 -2.57 5.48
N GLN A 222 -18.06 -2.87 4.39
CA GLN A 222 -18.35 -4.22 3.94
C GLN A 222 -17.69 -4.51 2.58
N ASN A 223 -17.06 -5.68 2.46
CA ASN A 223 -16.45 -6.09 1.21
C ASN A 223 -17.52 -6.58 0.22
N VAL A 224 -17.50 -6.01 -0.98
CA VAL A 224 -18.36 -6.37 -2.11
C VAL A 224 -17.49 -6.69 -3.34
N TYR A 225 -18.09 -7.32 -4.35
CA TYR A 225 -17.40 -7.60 -5.61
C TYR A 225 -18.29 -7.24 -6.80
N PHE A 226 -17.83 -6.30 -7.61
CA PHE A 226 -18.45 -5.93 -8.87
C PHE A 226 -17.73 -6.61 -10.05
N PRO A 227 -18.45 -6.95 -11.14
CA PRO A 227 -17.88 -7.53 -12.35
C PRO A 227 -16.67 -6.75 -12.93
N LEU A 228 -15.81 -7.48 -13.64
CA LEU A 228 -14.65 -6.91 -14.36
C LEU A 228 -15.05 -6.08 -15.59
N PHE A 229 -16.20 -6.41 -16.18
CA PHE A 229 -16.66 -5.83 -17.44
C PHE A 229 -17.68 -4.70 -17.19
N VAL A 230 -17.46 -3.56 -17.84
CA VAL A 230 -18.34 -2.39 -17.78
C VAL A 230 -18.92 -2.13 -19.19
N PRO A 231 -20.25 -2.05 -19.36
CA PRO A 231 -20.86 -1.68 -20.64
C PRO A 231 -20.36 -0.33 -21.14
N ARG A 232 -20.06 -0.22 -22.43
CA ARG A 232 -19.60 1.02 -23.08
C ARG A 232 -20.51 2.20 -22.79
N SER A 233 -21.83 1.98 -22.85
CA SER A 233 -22.86 2.99 -22.62
C SER A 233 -22.87 3.59 -21.21
N LEU A 234 -22.28 2.93 -20.21
CA LEU A 234 -22.13 3.51 -18.86
C LEU A 234 -20.92 4.44 -18.78
N LEU A 235 -19.78 4.05 -19.38
CA LEU A 235 -18.58 4.88 -19.42
C LEU A 235 -18.77 6.13 -20.29
N GLU A 236 -19.52 6.03 -21.39
CA GLU A 236 -19.80 7.20 -22.25
C GLU A 236 -20.66 8.25 -21.52
N LYS A 237 -21.66 7.83 -20.74
CA LYS A 237 -22.45 8.74 -19.87
C LYS A 237 -21.60 9.43 -18.81
N GLU A 238 -20.62 8.73 -18.24
CA GLU A 238 -19.68 9.31 -17.27
C GLU A 238 -18.74 10.32 -17.95
N ALA A 239 -18.21 9.99 -19.13
CA ALA A 239 -17.29 10.84 -19.90
C ALA A 239 -17.93 12.16 -20.39
N GLU A 240 -19.25 12.19 -20.63
CA GLU A 240 -20.00 13.44 -20.90
C GLU A 240 -19.96 14.43 -19.73
N HIS A 241 -19.71 13.95 -18.51
CA HIS A 241 -19.70 14.73 -17.26
C HIS A 241 -18.30 14.88 -16.65
N VAL A 242 -17.31 14.12 -17.12
CA VAL A 242 -15.93 14.10 -16.60
C VAL A 242 -14.93 14.24 -17.75
N GLU A 243 -14.46 15.47 -17.99
CA GLU A 243 -13.37 15.72 -18.94
C GLU A 243 -12.11 14.93 -18.53
N GLY A 244 -11.71 13.98 -19.37
CA GLY A 244 -10.44 13.25 -19.22
C GLY A 244 -10.53 11.74 -19.03
N PHE A 245 -11.69 11.09 -19.17
CA PHE A 245 -11.88 9.63 -18.94
C PHE A 245 -11.24 8.67 -19.99
N ASP A 246 -10.19 9.15 -20.66
CA ASP A 246 -8.98 8.43 -21.09
C ASP A 246 -9.00 7.49 -22.33
N PRO A 247 -8.10 7.70 -23.33
CA PRO A 247 -7.74 6.68 -24.35
C PRO A 247 -7.05 5.40 -23.81
N GLN A 248 -7.03 5.15 -22.49
CA GLN A 248 -6.39 4.00 -21.85
C GLN A 248 -7.33 2.81 -21.56
N VAL A 249 -8.58 2.83 -22.01
CA VAL A 249 -9.55 1.74 -21.80
C VAL A 249 -9.26 0.55 -22.72
N ALA A 250 -9.19 -0.65 -22.15
CA ALA A 250 -9.12 -1.91 -22.91
C ALA A 250 -10.53 -2.44 -23.22
N TRP A 251 -10.83 -2.69 -24.49
CA TRP A 251 -12.16 -3.09 -24.96
C TRP A 251 -12.22 -4.57 -25.37
N VAL A 252 -13.25 -5.27 -24.87
CA VAL A 252 -13.70 -6.56 -25.38
C VAL A 252 -14.82 -6.31 -26.39
N THR A 253 -14.50 -6.52 -27.67
CA THR A 253 -15.46 -6.36 -28.78
C THR A 253 -15.96 -7.70 -29.31
N HIS A 254 -15.29 -8.81 -28.98
CA HIS A 254 -15.62 -10.16 -29.43
C HIS A 254 -15.60 -11.14 -28.25
N ALA A 255 -16.60 -12.01 -28.17
CA ALA A 255 -16.67 -13.10 -27.20
C ALA A 255 -17.28 -14.37 -27.84
N GLY A 256 -16.80 -15.54 -27.44
CA GLY A 256 -17.33 -16.82 -27.96
C GLY A 256 -17.24 -17.01 -29.49
N GLY A 257 -16.37 -16.25 -30.17
CA GLY A 257 -16.24 -16.26 -31.63
C GLY A 257 -17.22 -15.36 -32.39
N LYS A 258 -17.98 -14.50 -31.71
CA LYS A 258 -18.85 -13.47 -32.31
C LYS A 258 -18.44 -12.07 -31.85
N GLU A 259 -18.72 -11.07 -32.68
CA GLU A 259 -18.75 -9.68 -32.25
C GLU A 259 -19.91 -9.45 -31.26
N LEU A 260 -19.72 -8.56 -30.30
CA LEU A 260 -20.73 -8.21 -29.29
C LEU A 260 -21.61 -7.05 -29.77
N ASP A 261 -22.92 -7.12 -29.48
CA ASP A 261 -23.87 -6.04 -29.79
C ASP A 261 -23.52 -4.73 -29.08
N GLU A 262 -22.93 -4.81 -27.88
CA GLU A 262 -22.32 -3.70 -27.15
C GLU A 262 -20.90 -4.09 -26.73
N TRP A 263 -19.93 -3.19 -26.93
CA TRP A 263 -18.56 -3.40 -26.47
C TRP A 263 -18.47 -3.30 -24.95
N LEU A 264 -17.64 -4.15 -24.33
CA LEU A 264 -17.42 -4.15 -22.89
C LEU A 264 -16.01 -3.64 -22.58
N ALA A 265 -15.91 -2.62 -21.75
CA ALA A 265 -14.62 -2.21 -21.18
C ALA A 265 -14.18 -3.19 -20.10
N ILE A 266 -12.88 -3.46 -20.02
CA ILE A 266 -12.26 -3.98 -18.80
C ILE A 266 -12.08 -2.77 -17.87
N ARG A 267 -12.61 -2.82 -16.64
CA ARG A 267 -12.64 -1.65 -15.74
C ARG A 267 -11.26 -0.98 -15.57
N PRO A 268 -11.13 0.33 -15.88
CA PRO A 268 -10.02 1.14 -15.39
C PRO A 268 -10.24 1.58 -13.93
N THR A 269 -11.51 1.60 -13.51
CA THR A 269 -12.06 1.96 -12.19
C THR A 269 -13.54 1.52 -12.16
N SER A 270 -14.21 1.41 -11.01
CA SER A 270 -15.55 0.80 -10.91
C SER A 270 -16.74 1.79 -10.81
N GLU A 271 -16.48 3.10 -10.79
CA GLU A 271 -17.42 4.19 -10.52
C GLU A 271 -18.74 4.09 -11.30
N ALA A 272 -18.72 4.15 -12.64
CA ALA A 272 -19.93 4.03 -13.48
C ALA A 272 -20.78 2.79 -13.17
N LEU A 273 -20.15 1.63 -12.95
CA LEU A 273 -20.87 0.38 -12.72
C LEU A 273 -21.49 0.33 -11.31
N ILE A 274 -20.78 0.87 -10.31
CA ILE A 274 -21.30 1.01 -8.95
C ILE A 274 -22.47 2.00 -8.96
N ALA A 275 -22.28 3.17 -9.59
CA ALA A 275 -23.29 4.22 -9.66
C ALA A 275 -24.60 3.77 -10.33
N GLU A 276 -24.53 2.88 -11.33
CA GLU A 276 -25.73 2.30 -11.94
C GLU A 276 -26.52 1.42 -10.97
N VAL A 277 -25.84 0.58 -10.18
CA VAL A 277 -26.46 -0.42 -9.29
C VAL A 277 -26.93 0.16 -7.96
N VAL A 278 -26.18 1.09 -7.35
CA VAL A 278 -26.55 1.62 -6.02
C VAL A 278 -27.83 2.46 -6.02
N LYS A 279 -28.31 2.90 -7.20
CA LYS A 279 -29.63 3.52 -7.38
C LYS A 279 -30.78 2.64 -6.89
N ASP A 280 -30.65 1.32 -7.02
CA ASP A 280 -31.64 0.37 -6.55
C ASP A 280 -31.52 0.13 -5.04
N TRP A 281 -30.31 0.24 -4.49
CA TRP A 281 -30.00 -0.05 -3.08
C TRP A 281 -30.31 1.13 -2.16
N ILE A 282 -30.12 2.36 -2.64
CA ILE A 282 -30.35 3.60 -1.91
C ILE A 282 -31.75 4.12 -2.25
N GLN A 283 -32.70 4.01 -1.33
CA GLN A 283 -34.07 4.52 -1.49
C GLN A 283 -34.46 5.55 -0.41
N SER A 284 -33.88 5.44 0.78
CA SER A 284 -34.18 6.26 1.95
C SER A 284 -32.92 6.56 2.78
N TYR A 285 -32.99 7.55 3.66
CA TYR A 285 -31.93 7.87 4.64
C TYR A 285 -31.54 6.67 5.54
N ARG A 286 -32.34 5.60 5.56
CA ARG A 286 -32.09 4.36 6.31
C ARG A 286 -31.09 3.42 5.63
N ASP A 287 -30.88 3.61 4.33
CA ASP A 287 -29.94 2.84 3.52
C ASP A 287 -28.54 3.51 3.51
N LEU A 288 -28.39 4.61 4.26
CA LEU A 288 -27.18 5.41 4.39
C LEU A 288 -26.69 5.43 5.85
N PRO A 289 -25.36 5.49 6.10
CA PRO A 289 -24.30 5.48 5.09
C PRO A 289 -24.10 4.09 4.47
N LEU A 290 -23.92 4.05 3.15
CA LEU A 290 -23.54 2.84 2.42
C LEU A 290 -22.00 2.81 2.33
N LEU A 291 -21.37 1.87 3.03
CA LEU A 291 -19.91 1.78 3.18
C LEU A 291 -19.36 0.52 2.48
N MET A 292 -18.93 0.65 1.23
CA MET A 292 -18.46 -0.49 0.42
C MET A 292 -16.96 -0.45 0.17
N ASN A 293 -16.35 -1.63 0.17
CA ASN A 293 -14.96 -1.85 -0.20
C ASN A 293 -14.83 -2.98 -1.23
N LEU A 294 -13.96 -2.83 -2.22
CA LEU A 294 -13.66 -3.84 -3.22
C LEU A 294 -12.16 -4.17 -3.19
N TRP A 295 -11.84 -5.45 -3.36
CA TRP A 295 -10.49 -5.95 -3.63
C TRP A 295 -10.47 -6.60 -5.00
N ASN A 296 -9.73 -6.02 -5.95
CA ASN A 296 -9.79 -6.46 -7.36
C ASN A 296 -8.55 -6.07 -8.17
N ASN A 297 -8.51 -6.55 -9.41
CA ASN A 297 -7.69 -6.00 -10.48
C ASN A 297 -8.43 -4.90 -11.25
N VAL A 298 -7.65 -4.02 -11.88
CA VAL A 298 -8.07 -3.06 -12.91
C VAL A 298 -7.07 -3.06 -14.07
N VAL A 299 -7.51 -2.60 -15.24
CA VAL A 299 -6.65 -2.46 -16.43
C VAL A 299 -6.65 -1.01 -16.90
N ARG A 300 -5.45 -0.43 -17.03
CA ARG A 300 -5.21 0.91 -17.60
C ARG A 300 -4.08 0.77 -18.61
N TRP A 301 -4.30 1.11 -19.88
CA TRP A 301 -3.41 0.73 -20.98
C TRP A 301 -2.11 1.56 -21.07
N GLU A 302 -1.26 1.39 -20.07
CA GLU A 302 -0.11 2.23 -19.79
C GLU A 302 1.08 1.99 -20.74
N LEU A 303 1.56 3.07 -21.36
CA LEU A 303 2.62 3.00 -22.37
C LEU A 303 4.01 2.75 -21.78
N ARG A 304 4.26 3.22 -20.55
CA ARG A 304 5.56 3.18 -19.85
C ARG A 304 5.39 2.52 -18.48
N THR A 305 5.65 1.22 -18.41
CA THR A 305 5.42 0.42 -17.21
C THR A 305 6.68 0.16 -16.39
N ARG A 306 6.53 0.08 -15.07
CA ARG A 306 7.53 -0.39 -14.09
C ARG A 306 6.83 -1.35 -13.14
N LEU A 307 7.45 -2.50 -12.85
CA LEU A 307 6.88 -3.54 -11.97
C LEU A 307 6.42 -2.93 -10.65
N PHE A 308 5.22 -3.32 -10.17
CA PHE A 308 4.47 -2.76 -9.05
C PHE A 308 4.04 -1.28 -9.16
N LEU A 309 4.91 -0.36 -9.58
CA LEU A 309 4.65 1.09 -9.52
C LEU A 309 3.62 1.60 -10.53
N ARG A 310 3.65 1.03 -11.75
CA ARG A 310 2.82 1.40 -12.90
C ARG A 310 2.80 0.24 -13.90
N THR A 311 1.77 -0.59 -13.88
CA THR A 311 1.59 -1.73 -14.78
C THR A 311 0.26 -1.61 -15.52
N ALA A 312 0.13 -2.29 -16.67
CA ALA A 312 -1.09 -2.24 -17.47
C ALA A 312 -2.27 -2.93 -16.77
N GLU A 313 -1.98 -3.96 -15.98
CA GLU A 313 -2.88 -4.58 -15.01
C GLU A 313 -2.23 -4.47 -13.63
N PHE A 314 -3.01 -4.14 -12.60
CA PHE A 314 -2.56 -4.15 -11.21
C PHE A 314 -3.68 -4.54 -10.24
N LEU A 315 -3.29 -5.06 -9.08
CA LEU A 315 -4.19 -5.32 -7.97
C LEU A 315 -4.29 -4.07 -7.09
N TRP A 316 -5.51 -3.79 -6.62
CA TRP A 316 -5.79 -2.68 -5.72
C TRP A 316 -6.99 -2.96 -4.81
N GLN A 317 -7.16 -2.02 -3.88
CA GLN A 317 -8.36 -1.77 -3.12
C GLN A 317 -8.99 -0.48 -3.64
N GLU A 318 -10.31 -0.49 -3.80
CA GLU A 318 -11.12 0.70 -4.06
C GLU A 318 -12.34 0.68 -3.14
N ALA A 319 -12.57 1.76 -2.39
CA ALA A 319 -13.76 1.95 -1.57
C ALA A 319 -14.65 3.00 -2.23
N HIS A 320 -15.96 2.82 -2.09
CA HIS A 320 -16.98 3.69 -2.66
C HIS A 320 -18.11 3.82 -1.66
N THR A 321 -18.38 5.04 -1.20
CA THR A 321 -19.31 5.28 -0.07
C THR A 321 -20.34 6.34 -0.40
N PHE A 322 -21.53 6.23 0.18
CA PHE A 322 -22.61 7.20 0.01
C PHE A 322 -23.19 7.62 1.36
N HIS A 323 -23.37 8.93 1.55
CA HIS A 323 -23.75 9.56 2.82
C HIS A 323 -24.95 10.51 2.65
N ALA A 324 -25.71 10.74 3.72
CA ALA A 324 -26.84 11.66 3.68
C ALA A 324 -26.38 13.14 3.69
N THR A 325 -25.25 13.43 4.34
CA THR A 325 -24.71 14.78 4.52
C THR A 325 -23.27 14.94 4.04
N GLU A 326 -22.89 16.19 3.75
CA GLU A 326 -21.52 16.54 3.38
C GLU A 326 -20.52 16.28 4.52
N ALA A 327 -20.93 16.48 5.77
CA ALA A 327 -20.09 16.30 6.95
C ALA A 327 -19.75 14.82 7.19
N GLU A 328 -20.70 13.90 7.00
CA GLU A 328 -20.45 12.46 7.05
C GLU A 328 -19.46 12.03 5.95
N ALA A 329 -19.65 12.52 4.71
CA ALA A 329 -18.72 12.24 3.61
C ALA A 329 -17.32 12.84 3.84
N ALA A 330 -17.20 14.05 4.39
CA ALA A 330 -15.92 14.65 4.72
C ALA A 330 -15.19 13.89 5.84
N ALA A 331 -15.92 13.39 6.84
CA ALA A 331 -15.37 12.52 7.87
C ALA A 331 -14.88 11.19 7.28
N GLU A 332 -15.64 10.60 6.35
CA GLU A 332 -15.26 9.37 5.64
C GLU A 332 -14.00 9.55 4.77
N VAL A 333 -13.84 10.69 4.10
CA VAL A 333 -12.60 10.98 3.36
C VAL A 333 -11.37 10.95 4.29
N ALA A 334 -11.50 11.49 5.51
CA ALA A 334 -10.46 11.42 6.53
C ALA A 334 -10.24 9.99 7.07
N THR A 335 -11.31 9.19 7.23
CA THR A 335 -11.23 7.76 7.59
C THR A 335 -10.37 6.98 6.60
N GLY A 336 -10.64 7.10 5.30
CA GLY A 336 -9.88 6.43 4.25
C GLY A 336 -8.41 6.86 4.22
N LEU A 337 -8.14 8.17 4.39
CA LEU A 337 -6.77 8.69 4.44
C LEU A 337 -5.99 8.17 5.65
N GLU A 338 -6.61 8.11 6.82
CA GLU A 338 -5.98 7.60 8.04
C GLU A 338 -5.72 6.09 7.97
N ALA A 339 -6.59 5.31 7.34
CA ALA A 339 -6.32 3.90 7.06
C ALA A 339 -5.04 3.72 6.21
N TYR A 340 -4.83 4.57 5.21
CA TYR A 340 -3.61 4.54 4.40
C TYR A 340 -2.37 5.07 5.12
N ARG A 341 -2.51 6.08 5.99
CA ARG A 341 -1.42 6.52 6.87
C ARG A 341 -0.99 5.38 7.78
N ALA A 342 -1.93 4.75 8.49
CA ALA A 342 -1.64 3.67 9.43
C ALA A 342 -0.92 2.49 8.78
N VAL A 343 -1.38 2.05 7.59
CA VAL A 343 -0.66 0.99 6.85
C VAL A 343 0.72 1.46 6.39
N SER A 344 0.86 2.69 5.89
CA SER A 344 2.15 3.20 5.39
C SER A 344 3.18 3.37 6.51
N GLU A 345 2.81 4.01 7.60
CA GLU A 345 3.73 4.36 8.70
C GLU A 345 3.90 3.19 9.67
N ASP A 346 2.80 2.66 10.19
CA ASP A 346 2.82 1.72 11.32
C ASP A 346 3.16 0.30 10.84
N TRP A 347 2.67 -0.10 9.64
CA TRP A 347 2.92 -1.43 9.06
C TRP A 347 4.13 -1.47 8.13
N LEU A 348 4.28 -0.49 7.23
CA LEU A 348 5.36 -0.46 6.23
C LEU A 348 6.57 0.38 6.63
N ALA A 349 6.54 1.06 7.77
CA ALA A 349 7.62 1.94 8.24
C ALA A 349 7.98 3.08 7.25
N ILE A 350 7.04 3.50 6.39
CA ILE A 350 7.21 4.57 5.40
C ILE A 350 6.50 5.84 5.92
N PRO A 351 7.23 6.89 6.32
CA PRO A 351 6.66 8.14 6.81
C PRO A 351 6.05 8.96 5.68
N VAL A 352 4.80 9.41 5.83
CA VAL A 352 4.06 10.11 4.78
C VAL A 352 3.71 11.55 5.16
N VAL A 353 3.57 12.42 4.15
CA VAL A 353 3.00 13.76 4.32
C VAL A 353 1.54 13.70 3.91
N ARG A 354 0.65 14.11 4.81
CA ARG A 354 -0.81 14.12 4.60
C ARG A 354 -1.26 15.52 4.18
N GLY A 355 -2.10 15.63 3.16
CA GLY A 355 -2.61 16.92 2.74
C GLY A 355 -3.63 16.88 1.60
N VAL A 356 -4.05 18.05 1.13
CA VAL A 356 -5.00 18.22 0.02
C VAL A 356 -4.23 18.40 -1.30
N LYS A 357 -4.69 17.80 -2.39
CA LYS A 357 -4.17 18.06 -3.74
C LYS A 357 -4.47 19.50 -4.19
N SER A 358 -3.65 20.02 -5.11
CA SER A 358 -4.02 21.21 -5.88
C SER A 358 -5.31 20.95 -6.67
N ARG A 359 -5.96 22.01 -7.16
CA ARG A 359 -7.16 21.86 -8.01
C ARG A 359 -6.83 21.12 -9.32
N ALA A 360 -5.61 21.26 -9.85
CA ALA A 360 -5.17 20.56 -11.06
C ALA A 360 -4.81 19.09 -10.82
N GLU A 361 -4.27 18.74 -9.64
CA GLU A 361 -3.93 17.35 -9.28
C GLU A 361 -5.06 16.64 -8.50
N THR A 362 -6.24 17.28 -8.39
CA THR A 362 -7.46 16.67 -7.83
C THR A 362 -8.03 15.64 -8.82
N PHE A 363 -8.69 14.60 -8.32
CA PHE A 363 -9.26 13.56 -9.17
C PHE A 363 -10.39 14.15 -10.05
N PRO A 364 -10.43 13.85 -11.37
CA PRO A 364 -11.49 14.35 -12.24
C PRO A 364 -12.88 14.04 -11.69
N GLY A 365 -13.74 15.07 -11.61
CA GLY A 365 -15.09 14.97 -11.02
C GLY A 365 -15.16 15.18 -9.50
N ALA A 366 -14.05 15.07 -8.75
CA ALA A 366 -14.05 15.31 -7.31
C ALA A 366 -14.13 16.80 -6.93
N VAL A 367 -14.70 17.07 -5.76
CA VAL A 367 -14.68 18.38 -5.09
C VAL A 367 -13.25 18.68 -4.62
N TYR A 368 -12.64 17.72 -3.92
CA TYR A 368 -11.22 17.74 -3.54
C TYR A 368 -10.68 16.31 -3.39
N SER A 369 -9.37 16.16 -3.51
CA SER A 369 -8.63 14.94 -3.16
C SER A 369 -7.72 15.21 -1.97
N GLN A 370 -7.76 14.35 -0.95
CA GLN A 370 -6.70 14.21 0.03
C GLN A 370 -5.75 13.09 -0.40
N ALA A 371 -4.48 13.20 -0.03
CA ALA A 371 -3.45 12.23 -0.41
C ALA A 371 -2.39 12.06 0.69
N ILE A 372 -1.73 10.91 0.64
CA ILE A 372 -0.49 10.66 1.37
C ILE A 372 0.68 10.58 0.38
N GLU A 373 1.74 11.34 0.66
CA GLU A 373 2.92 11.46 -0.20
C GLU A 373 4.16 10.95 0.56
N ALA A 374 4.82 9.94 0.01
CA ALA A 374 6.06 9.36 0.55
C ALA A 374 7.27 9.81 -0.28
N MET A 375 8.44 9.91 0.37
CA MET A 375 9.71 10.14 -0.32
C MET A 375 10.46 8.81 -0.49
N MET A 376 10.89 8.52 -1.72
CA MET A 376 11.67 7.33 -2.05
C MET A 376 13.18 7.61 -1.90
N ARG A 377 14.02 6.57 -1.88
CA ARG A 377 15.48 6.72 -1.69
C ARG A 377 16.20 7.47 -2.81
N ASP A 378 15.60 7.59 -4.00
CA ASP A 378 16.06 8.48 -5.07
C ASP A 378 15.54 9.93 -4.94
N ARG A 379 14.96 10.26 -3.78
CA ARG A 379 14.42 11.56 -3.38
C ARG A 379 13.20 12.03 -4.19
N LYS A 380 12.57 11.17 -5.00
CA LYS A 380 11.30 11.49 -5.68
C LYS A 380 10.10 11.21 -4.78
N ALA A 381 9.01 11.95 -5.04
CA ALA A 381 7.72 11.72 -4.42
C ALA A 381 6.99 10.52 -5.04
N LEU A 382 6.30 9.77 -4.19
CA LEU A 382 5.35 8.73 -4.58
C LEU A 382 4.05 8.91 -3.79
N GLN A 383 2.95 9.10 -4.52
CA GLN A 383 1.62 9.07 -3.94
C GLN A 383 1.30 7.65 -3.45
N ALA A 384 1.16 7.50 -2.13
CA ALA A 384 1.02 6.22 -1.43
C ALA A 384 -0.46 5.81 -1.19
N GLY A 385 -1.40 6.73 -1.39
CA GLY A 385 -2.85 6.51 -1.29
C GLY A 385 -3.60 7.83 -1.47
N THR A 386 -4.87 7.76 -1.90
CA THR A 386 -5.74 8.94 -2.09
C THR A 386 -7.16 8.70 -1.63
N SER A 387 -7.77 9.74 -1.09
CA SER A 387 -9.16 9.77 -0.63
C SER A 387 -9.88 10.98 -1.19
N HIS A 388 -11.04 10.78 -1.80
CA HIS A 388 -11.68 11.72 -2.71
C HIS A 388 -13.08 12.09 -2.21
N MET A 389 -13.31 13.39 -2.02
CA MET A 389 -14.67 13.91 -1.82
C MET A 389 -15.31 14.07 -3.20
N LEU A 390 -16.18 13.14 -3.58
CA LEU A 390 -16.90 13.19 -4.86
C LEU A 390 -18.09 14.17 -4.81
N GLY A 391 -18.52 14.56 -3.60
CA GLY A 391 -19.66 15.43 -3.39
C GLY A 391 -20.94 14.80 -3.96
N GLN A 392 -21.82 15.62 -4.53
CA GLN A 392 -23.04 15.14 -5.19
C GLN A 392 -22.89 15.01 -6.72
N ASN A 393 -21.73 15.27 -7.30
CA ASN A 393 -21.55 15.35 -8.76
C ASN A 393 -21.94 14.02 -9.45
N PHE A 394 -21.29 12.94 -9.04
CA PHE A 394 -21.54 11.58 -9.53
C PHE A 394 -22.94 11.08 -9.18
N ALA A 395 -23.44 11.41 -7.98
CA ALA A 395 -24.79 11.04 -7.57
C ALA A 395 -25.86 11.71 -8.47
N ARG A 396 -25.67 12.97 -8.83
CA ARG A 396 -26.58 13.72 -9.70
C ARG A 396 -26.50 13.28 -11.16
N SER A 397 -25.31 13.04 -11.71
CA SER A 397 -25.17 12.55 -13.09
C SER A 397 -25.71 11.11 -13.27
N ALA A 398 -25.52 10.26 -12.26
CA ALA A 398 -26.09 8.91 -12.26
C ALA A 398 -27.60 8.88 -11.98
N GLY A 399 -28.15 9.87 -11.28
CA GLY A 399 -29.55 9.89 -10.83
C GLY A 399 -29.79 9.08 -9.54
N ILE A 400 -28.81 9.04 -8.64
CA ILE A 400 -28.94 8.43 -7.31
C ILE A 400 -29.65 9.43 -6.39
N GLU A 401 -30.80 9.04 -5.85
CA GLU A 401 -31.58 9.84 -4.91
C GLU A 401 -32.13 9.00 -3.76
N PHE A 402 -32.17 9.57 -2.55
CA PHE A 402 -32.83 8.98 -1.39
C PHE A 402 -33.94 9.88 -0.86
N LEU A 403 -34.96 9.28 -0.23
CA LEU A 403 -35.94 10.00 0.59
C LEU A 403 -35.35 10.31 1.97
N ASP A 404 -35.08 11.59 2.24
CA ASP A 404 -34.53 12.07 3.50
C ASP A 404 -35.60 12.21 4.61
N ARG A 405 -35.18 12.47 5.85
CA ARG A 405 -36.01 12.58 7.06
C ARG A 405 -37.05 13.72 6.99
N ASP A 406 -36.82 14.71 6.14
CA ASP A 406 -37.78 15.80 5.83
C ASP A 406 -38.77 15.44 4.71
N ASN A 407 -38.73 14.19 4.22
CA ASN A 407 -39.49 13.65 3.09
C ASN A 407 -39.18 14.31 1.72
N GLN A 408 -38.02 14.95 1.57
CA GLN A 408 -37.53 15.42 0.28
C GLN A 408 -36.62 14.38 -0.38
N ARG A 409 -36.64 14.31 -1.72
CA ARG A 409 -35.65 13.53 -2.49
C ARG A 409 -34.36 14.34 -2.60
N LYS A 410 -33.23 13.73 -2.25
CA LYS A 410 -31.90 14.35 -2.24
C LYS A 410 -30.88 13.39 -2.84
N ALA A 411 -29.86 13.93 -3.50
CA ALA A 411 -28.70 13.15 -3.93
C ALA A 411 -27.78 12.91 -2.72
N PRO A 412 -27.26 11.68 -2.50
CA PRO A 412 -26.27 11.42 -1.47
C PRO A 412 -24.92 12.07 -1.81
N TYR A 413 -24.08 12.28 -0.80
CA TYR A 413 -22.68 12.67 -0.95
C TYR A 413 -21.81 11.43 -1.11
N GLY A 414 -21.06 11.37 -2.21
CA GLY A 414 -20.15 10.27 -2.52
C GLY A 414 -18.73 10.51 -2.01
N THR A 415 -18.04 9.43 -1.64
CA THR A 415 -16.57 9.41 -1.52
C THR A 415 -16.00 8.19 -2.22
N SER A 416 -14.73 8.27 -2.64
CA SER A 416 -13.97 7.11 -3.09
C SER A 416 -12.53 7.19 -2.62
N TRP A 417 -11.91 6.05 -2.31
CA TRP A 417 -10.51 5.99 -1.88
C TRP A 417 -9.81 4.73 -2.41
N GLY A 418 -8.55 4.85 -2.84
CA GLY A 418 -7.80 3.75 -3.47
C GLY A 418 -6.34 3.55 -3.01
N PHE A 419 -5.92 2.28 -2.91
CA PHE A 419 -4.57 1.83 -2.53
C PHE A 419 -4.18 0.59 -3.34
N SER A 420 -2.97 0.53 -3.90
CA SER A 420 -2.60 -0.52 -4.85
C SER A 420 -1.24 -1.18 -4.57
N THR A 421 -0.97 -2.24 -5.34
CA THR A 421 0.33 -2.93 -5.39
C THR A 421 1.54 -2.01 -5.64
N ARG A 422 1.34 -0.75 -6.03
CA ARG A 422 2.34 0.33 -5.96
C ARG A 422 3.07 0.36 -4.61
N MET A 423 2.40 0.03 -3.51
CA MET A 423 3.00 0.06 -2.17
C MET A 423 3.96 -1.10 -1.87
N VAL A 424 3.92 -2.17 -2.67
CA VAL A 424 5.02 -3.15 -2.74
C VAL A 424 6.27 -2.46 -3.28
N GLY A 425 6.14 -1.72 -4.40
CA GLY A 425 7.23 -0.92 -4.97
C GLY A 425 7.73 0.18 -4.02
N ALA A 426 6.81 0.86 -3.31
CA ALA A 426 7.16 1.86 -2.30
C ALA A 426 8.03 1.28 -1.17
N THR A 427 7.63 0.13 -0.61
CA THR A 427 8.39 -0.58 0.44
C THR A 427 9.81 -0.94 -0.01
N ILE A 428 9.97 -1.38 -1.26
CA ILE A 428 11.29 -1.66 -1.85
C ILE A 428 12.11 -0.36 -1.91
N MET A 429 11.56 0.70 -2.49
CA MET A 429 12.28 1.96 -2.75
C MET A 429 12.47 2.86 -1.53
N ALA A 430 11.75 2.64 -0.44
CA ALA A 430 11.95 3.35 0.83
C ALA A 430 13.11 2.75 1.65
N HIS A 431 13.23 1.42 1.68
CA HIS A 431 14.09 0.72 2.64
C HIS A 431 15.28 -0.03 2.03
N GLY A 432 15.19 -0.46 0.77
CA GLY A 432 16.20 -1.29 0.14
C GLY A 432 17.58 -0.62 0.03
N ASP A 433 18.62 -1.44 -0.13
CA ASP A 433 20.02 -1.02 -0.22
C ASP A 433 20.78 -1.75 -1.35
N ASP A 434 22.08 -1.47 -1.51
CA ASP A 434 22.96 -2.10 -2.51
C ASP A 434 23.15 -3.62 -2.32
N SER A 435 22.62 -4.21 -1.24
CA SER A 435 22.60 -5.67 -1.00
C SER A 435 21.25 -6.32 -1.31
N GLY A 436 20.20 -5.52 -1.55
CA GLY A 436 18.88 -5.97 -2.00
C GLY A 436 17.73 -5.39 -1.19
N LEU A 437 16.72 -6.22 -0.92
CA LEU A 437 15.58 -5.83 -0.08
C LEU A 437 16.01 -5.60 1.37
N VAL A 438 15.28 -4.74 2.05
CA VAL A 438 15.25 -4.59 3.50
C VAL A 438 13.77 -4.47 3.86
N LEU A 439 13.18 -5.54 4.41
CA LEU A 439 11.72 -5.55 4.65
C LEU A 439 11.38 -5.14 6.09
N PRO A 440 10.31 -4.33 6.29
CA PRO A 440 9.68 -4.17 7.60
C PRO A 440 9.22 -5.53 8.16
N PRO A 441 9.55 -5.89 9.42
CA PRO A 441 9.12 -7.12 10.07
C PRO A 441 7.63 -7.44 9.98
N ASN A 442 6.77 -6.42 9.93
CA ASN A 442 5.33 -6.64 9.85
C ASN A 442 4.88 -7.16 8.46
N VAL A 443 5.60 -6.78 7.39
CA VAL A 443 5.28 -7.16 6.01
C VAL A 443 6.19 -8.25 5.43
N ALA A 444 7.32 -8.54 6.08
CA ALA A 444 8.27 -9.55 5.62
C ALA A 444 7.62 -10.96 5.56
N PRO A 445 7.69 -11.69 4.42
CA PRO A 445 7.16 -13.06 4.31
C PRO A 445 7.87 -14.05 5.24
N GLN A 446 9.13 -13.76 5.56
CA GLN A 446 9.94 -14.43 6.58
C GLN A 446 10.57 -13.34 7.44
N GLN A 447 10.33 -13.38 8.75
CA GLN A 447 10.88 -12.45 9.75
C GLN A 447 12.23 -12.95 10.26
N LEU A 448 12.38 -14.27 10.39
CA LEU A 448 13.58 -14.96 10.84
C LEU A 448 13.97 -16.05 9.83
N VAL A 449 15.26 -16.18 9.55
CA VAL A 449 15.80 -17.38 8.89
C VAL A 449 16.86 -18.04 9.75
N ILE A 450 16.72 -19.35 9.97
CA ILE A 450 17.70 -20.16 10.68
C ILE A 450 18.64 -20.79 9.64
N VAL A 451 19.94 -20.53 9.78
CA VAL A 451 20.99 -21.06 8.90
C VAL A 451 21.87 -22.01 9.71
N PRO A 452 21.68 -23.33 9.56
CA PRO A 452 22.54 -24.35 10.18
C PRO A 452 23.93 -24.35 9.54
N ILE A 453 24.96 -24.53 10.38
CA ILE A 453 26.38 -24.53 10.00
C ILE A 453 27.04 -25.80 10.54
N PHE A 454 27.42 -26.72 9.67
CA PHE A 454 28.03 -28.01 10.02
C PHE A 454 29.16 -28.36 9.04
N ARG A 455 30.06 -29.27 9.44
CA ARG A 455 31.14 -29.78 8.58
C ARG A 455 31.18 -31.31 8.47
N SER A 456 30.56 -32.01 9.41
CA SER A 456 30.36 -33.46 9.41
C SER A 456 28.88 -33.81 9.57
N GLU A 457 28.52 -35.07 9.35
CA GLU A 457 27.18 -35.57 9.68
C GLU A 457 26.91 -35.55 11.19
N ASP A 458 27.93 -35.71 12.04
CA ASP A 458 27.79 -35.58 13.50
C ASP A 458 27.48 -34.13 13.91
N ASP A 459 28.17 -33.15 13.32
CA ASP A 459 27.85 -31.71 13.51
C ASP A 459 26.42 -31.42 13.04
N ARG A 460 26.02 -31.98 11.89
CA ARG A 460 24.69 -31.80 11.31
C ARG A 460 23.62 -32.34 12.26
N ALA A 461 23.77 -33.57 12.75
CA ALA A 461 22.82 -34.19 13.69
C ALA A 461 22.71 -33.41 15.00
N ALA A 462 23.82 -32.88 15.53
CA ALA A 462 23.80 -32.03 16.73
C ALA A 462 23.08 -30.70 16.51
N VAL A 463 23.27 -30.07 15.34
CA VAL A 463 22.59 -28.82 14.98
C VAL A 463 21.10 -29.05 14.67
N ASP A 464 20.75 -30.16 14.02
CA ASP A 464 19.37 -30.57 13.72
C ASP A 464 18.58 -30.77 15.03
N ALA A 465 19.11 -31.57 15.96
CA ALA A 465 18.50 -31.78 17.27
C ALA A 465 18.34 -30.48 18.09
N ALA A 466 19.27 -29.52 17.95
CA ALA A 466 19.15 -28.22 18.59
C ALA A 466 18.06 -27.34 17.95
N ILE A 467 17.89 -27.40 16.63
CA ILE A 467 16.84 -26.67 15.90
C ILE A 467 15.46 -27.27 16.19
N ASP A 468 15.33 -28.59 16.22
CA ASP A 468 14.11 -29.28 16.66
C ASP A 468 13.73 -28.89 18.10
N GLY A 469 14.73 -28.76 18.99
CA GLY A 469 14.55 -28.27 20.35
C GLY A 469 14.02 -26.82 20.45
N LEU A 470 14.21 -26.01 19.40
CA LEU A 470 13.65 -24.65 19.32
C LEU A 470 12.22 -24.62 18.78
N GLU A 471 11.73 -25.68 18.14
CA GLU A 471 10.43 -25.70 17.46
C GLU A 471 9.25 -25.33 18.39
N PRO A 472 9.13 -25.89 19.62
CA PRO A 472 8.08 -25.48 20.55
C PRO A 472 8.22 -24.02 21.01
N LEU A 473 9.46 -23.56 21.23
CA LEU A 473 9.74 -22.19 21.68
C LEU A 473 9.37 -21.16 20.61
N LEU A 474 9.67 -21.44 19.34
CA LEU A 474 9.43 -20.53 18.22
C LEU A 474 7.96 -20.54 17.76
N ARG A 475 7.27 -21.68 17.86
CA ARG A 475 5.86 -21.83 17.47
C ARG A 475 4.93 -20.89 18.23
N ASP A 476 5.19 -20.70 19.53
CA ASP A 476 4.35 -19.87 20.41
C ASP A 476 4.72 -18.37 20.35
N VAL A 477 5.77 -17.99 19.60
CA VAL A 477 6.18 -16.59 19.45
C VAL A 477 5.16 -15.81 18.63
N THR A 478 4.56 -14.80 19.26
CA THR A 478 3.69 -13.83 18.59
C THR A 478 4.43 -12.49 18.43
N THR A 479 4.38 -11.95 17.21
CA THR A 479 4.92 -10.64 16.83
C THR A 479 3.77 -9.64 16.64
N ALA A 480 4.09 -8.35 16.42
CA ALA A 480 3.10 -7.33 16.09
C ALA A 480 2.24 -7.67 14.85
N SER A 481 2.74 -8.54 13.96
CA SER A 481 2.02 -9.01 12.77
C SER A 481 1.51 -10.46 12.89
N GLY A 482 1.22 -10.93 14.10
CA GLY A 482 0.79 -12.30 14.37
C GLY A 482 1.96 -13.28 14.58
N PRO A 483 1.73 -14.61 14.43
CA PRO A 483 2.74 -15.64 14.69
C PRO A 483 4.06 -15.40 13.94
N LEU A 484 5.18 -15.77 14.58
CA LEU A 484 6.52 -15.63 14.01
C LEU A 484 6.64 -16.40 12.69
N ARG A 485 6.93 -15.68 11.61
CA ARG A 485 7.21 -16.30 10.30
C ARG A 485 8.69 -16.61 10.22
N TYR A 486 9.05 -17.89 10.34
CA TYR A 486 10.43 -18.34 10.21
C TYR A 486 10.59 -19.55 9.29
N THR A 487 11.81 -19.75 8.82
CA THR A 487 12.20 -20.90 8.00
C THR A 487 13.61 -21.36 8.32
N VAL A 488 13.92 -22.64 8.06
CA VAL A 488 15.26 -23.23 8.27
C VAL A 488 15.85 -23.58 6.90
N ASP A 489 17.05 -23.05 6.61
CA ASP A 489 17.71 -23.25 5.33
C ASP A 489 18.62 -24.49 5.33
N TRP A 490 18.01 -25.65 5.15
CA TRP A 490 18.68 -26.96 5.09
C TRP A 490 19.38 -27.27 3.74
N ARG A 491 19.39 -26.35 2.77
CA ARG A 491 20.07 -26.59 1.47
C ARG A 491 21.56 -26.89 1.69
N GLU A 492 22.14 -27.79 0.89
CA GLU A 492 23.57 -28.15 0.98
C GLU A 492 24.45 -27.12 0.24
N GLU A 493 24.23 -25.85 0.59
CA GLU A 493 24.92 -24.67 0.07
C GLU A 493 25.84 -24.06 1.12
N SER A 494 26.89 -23.36 0.67
CA SER A 494 27.80 -22.67 1.60
C SER A 494 27.05 -21.63 2.47
N PRO A 495 27.42 -21.43 3.76
CA PRO A 495 26.78 -20.43 4.60
C PRO A 495 26.79 -19.03 3.99
N GLY A 496 27.90 -18.63 3.33
CA GLY A 496 28.00 -17.35 2.63
C GLY A 496 27.00 -17.19 1.47
N PHE A 497 26.71 -18.26 0.72
CA PHE A 497 25.65 -18.24 -0.29
C PHE A 497 24.27 -18.03 0.35
N LYS A 498 23.96 -18.78 1.42
CA LYS A 498 22.70 -18.64 2.17
C LYS A 498 22.53 -17.22 2.73
N TYR A 499 23.58 -16.67 3.33
CA TYR A 499 23.58 -15.29 3.86
C TYR A 499 23.21 -14.28 2.78
N ASN A 500 23.90 -14.32 1.64
CA ASN A 500 23.63 -13.43 0.50
C ASN A 500 22.21 -13.61 -0.06
N HIS A 501 21.71 -14.85 -0.15
CA HIS A 501 20.37 -15.15 -0.65
C HIS A 501 19.27 -14.54 0.24
N TRP A 502 19.40 -14.64 1.57
CA TRP A 502 18.42 -14.10 2.51
C TRP A 502 18.58 -12.60 2.76
N GLU A 503 19.80 -12.05 2.63
CA GLU A 503 20.04 -10.61 2.64
C GLU A 503 19.45 -9.92 1.40
N LEU A 504 19.61 -10.50 0.20
CA LEU A 504 18.96 -10.06 -1.04
C LEU A 504 17.43 -10.05 -0.92
N ARG A 505 16.87 -11.08 -0.26
CA ARG A 505 15.43 -11.20 0.03
C ARG A 505 14.97 -10.35 1.21
N GLY A 506 15.88 -9.70 1.94
CA GLY A 506 15.55 -8.73 2.98
C GLY A 506 14.89 -9.28 4.24
N VAL A 507 15.18 -10.55 4.59
CA VAL A 507 14.72 -11.15 5.85
C VAL A 507 15.32 -10.35 7.02
N PRO A 508 14.50 -9.80 7.95
CA PRO A 508 14.98 -8.89 9.01
C PRO A 508 16.07 -9.48 9.91
N LEU A 509 15.90 -10.74 10.33
CA LEU A 509 16.80 -11.43 11.26
C LEU A 509 17.28 -12.77 10.67
N ARG A 510 18.56 -13.07 10.88
CA ARG A 510 19.14 -14.39 10.60
C ARG A 510 19.69 -14.99 11.89
N LEU A 511 19.41 -16.25 12.15
CA LEU A 511 19.97 -17.02 13.26
C LEU A 511 21.00 -18.01 12.71
N GLU A 512 22.26 -17.83 13.05
CA GLU A 512 23.36 -18.72 12.73
C GLU A 512 23.54 -19.73 13.89
N ILE A 513 23.47 -21.03 13.58
CA ILE A 513 23.63 -22.12 14.57
C ILE A 513 24.65 -23.13 14.04
N GLY A 514 25.78 -23.27 14.73
CA GLY A 514 26.75 -24.33 14.49
C GLY A 514 27.10 -25.12 15.76
N PRO A 515 27.94 -26.17 15.65
CA PRO A 515 28.24 -27.09 16.75
C PRO A 515 28.85 -26.41 17.99
N ARG A 516 29.56 -25.29 17.81
CA ARG A 516 30.09 -24.47 18.92
C ARG A 516 28.99 -23.73 19.68
N ASP A 517 28.00 -23.23 18.96
CA ASP A 517 26.89 -22.47 19.53
C ASP A 517 25.95 -23.43 20.28
N VAL A 518 25.67 -24.61 19.69
CA VAL A 518 24.97 -25.73 20.34
C VAL A 518 25.67 -26.15 21.64
N ALA A 519 27.00 -26.35 21.62
CA ALA A 519 27.77 -26.72 22.82
C ALA A 519 27.76 -25.63 23.92
N ALA A 520 27.50 -24.37 23.54
CA ALA A 520 27.35 -23.24 24.46
C ALA A 520 25.89 -22.97 24.89
N GLY A 521 24.90 -23.67 24.32
CA GLY A 521 23.48 -23.38 24.52
C GLY A 521 23.04 -22.04 23.94
N GLN A 522 23.73 -21.56 22.90
CA GLN A 522 23.54 -20.23 22.29
C GLN A 522 23.34 -20.32 20.79
N ALA A 523 22.92 -19.20 20.19
CA ALA A 523 22.84 -19.00 18.75
C ALA A 523 23.25 -17.56 18.41
N VAL A 524 23.76 -17.32 17.20
CA VAL A 524 24.21 -15.99 16.77
C VAL A 524 23.12 -15.32 15.94
N LEU A 525 22.48 -14.31 16.51
CA LEU A 525 21.49 -13.48 15.82
C LEU A 525 22.21 -12.39 15.01
N VAL A 526 21.80 -12.21 13.75
CA VAL A 526 22.33 -11.21 12.83
C VAL A 526 21.21 -10.35 12.27
N ARG A 527 21.36 -9.03 12.34
CA ARG A 527 20.42 -8.03 11.84
C ARG A 527 20.68 -7.69 10.36
N ARG A 528 19.64 -7.60 9.54
CA ARG A 528 19.75 -7.20 8.13
C ARG A 528 20.17 -5.73 7.90
N LEU A 529 19.87 -4.83 8.84
CA LEU A 529 20.09 -3.38 8.72
C LEU A 529 21.56 -2.93 8.75
N ASP A 530 22.40 -3.69 9.43
CA ASP A 530 23.78 -3.31 9.77
C ASP A 530 24.74 -4.50 9.87
N ARG A 531 24.23 -5.74 9.73
CA ARG A 531 24.96 -7.00 9.93
C ARG A 531 25.56 -7.14 11.33
N ALA A 532 25.05 -6.39 12.31
CA ALA A 532 25.43 -6.54 13.70
C ALA A 532 25.11 -7.98 14.17
N LYS A 533 26.07 -8.60 14.86
CA LYS A 533 25.96 -9.96 15.41
C LYS A 533 25.85 -9.92 16.92
N GLU A 534 24.93 -10.69 17.48
CA GLU A 534 24.67 -10.83 18.91
C GLU A 534 24.55 -12.32 19.25
N SER A 535 25.34 -12.82 20.21
CA SER A 535 25.16 -14.19 20.74
C SER A 535 24.06 -14.18 21.79
N LEU A 536 23.01 -14.97 21.59
CA LEU A 536 21.87 -15.09 22.49
C LEU A 536 21.74 -16.54 23.02
N PRO A 537 21.38 -16.74 24.30
CA PRO A 537 20.95 -18.06 24.79
C PRO A 537 19.76 -18.57 23.97
N MET A 538 19.81 -19.82 23.55
CA MET A 538 18.73 -20.46 22.77
C MET A 538 17.38 -20.40 23.50
N SER A 539 17.39 -20.57 24.83
CA SER A 539 16.22 -20.45 25.69
C SER A 539 15.59 -19.06 25.73
N ALA A 540 16.35 -18.00 25.45
CA ALA A 540 15.85 -16.61 25.47
C ALA A 540 15.20 -16.18 24.15
N LEU A 541 15.30 -16.98 23.09
CA LEU A 541 14.82 -16.59 21.75
C LEU A 541 13.33 -16.28 21.71
N GLY A 542 12.50 -17.03 22.44
CA GLY A 542 11.05 -16.82 22.46
C GLY A 542 10.64 -15.43 22.96
N GLU A 543 11.33 -14.93 23.98
CA GLU A 543 11.08 -13.58 24.55
C GLU A 543 11.79 -12.48 23.74
N GLN A 544 13.01 -12.73 23.27
CA GLN A 544 13.83 -11.70 22.62
C GLN A 544 13.43 -11.41 21.17
N LEU A 545 12.93 -12.40 20.41
CA LEU A 545 12.60 -12.22 18.99
C LEU A 545 11.51 -11.15 18.75
N PRO A 546 10.36 -11.13 19.46
CA PRO A 546 9.37 -10.05 19.33
C PRO A 546 9.96 -8.66 19.61
N LEU A 547 10.77 -8.54 20.66
CA LEU A 547 11.40 -7.28 21.06
C LEU A 547 12.40 -6.79 20.00
N ARG A 548 13.23 -7.69 19.47
CA ARG A 548 14.20 -7.36 18.41
C ARG A 548 13.51 -7.00 17.09
N LEU A 549 12.41 -7.66 16.73
CA LEU A 549 11.60 -7.32 15.55
C LEU A 549 10.87 -5.97 15.71
N ALA A 550 10.30 -5.68 16.88
CA ALA A 550 9.68 -4.39 17.16
C ALA A 550 10.70 -3.23 17.11
N ALA A 551 11.88 -3.41 17.71
CA ALA A 551 12.97 -2.44 17.63
C ALA A 551 13.48 -2.23 16.19
N TYR A 552 13.51 -3.30 15.37
CA TYR A 552 13.86 -3.21 13.95
C TYR A 552 12.82 -2.40 13.16
N GLN A 553 11.52 -2.62 13.37
CA GLN A 553 10.43 -1.86 12.73
C GLN A 553 10.54 -0.35 13.07
N ALA A 554 10.74 -0.02 14.35
CA ALA A 554 10.90 1.36 14.80
C ALA A 554 12.15 2.04 14.23
N GLU A 555 13.29 1.32 14.18
CA GLU A 555 14.54 1.83 13.58
C GLU A 555 14.40 2.07 12.07
N LEU A 556 13.67 1.22 11.33
CA LEU A 556 13.36 1.47 9.92
C LEU A 556 12.55 2.76 9.72
N PHE A 557 11.47 2.92 10.51
CA PHE A 557 10.62 4.11 10.42
C PHE A 557 11.42 5.38 10.71
N ARG A 558 12.22 5.36 11.78
CA ARG A 558 13.11 6.47 12.14
C ARG A 558 14.10 6.80 11.03
N ARG A 559 14.81 5.81 10.46
CA ARG A 559 15.74 6.03 9.33
C ARG A 559 15.06 6.66 8.12
N ALA A 560 13.86 6.23 7.78
CA ALA A 560 13.10 6.80 6.68
C ALA A 560 12.58 8.21 7.01
N LEU A 561 12.24 8.49 8.27
CA LEU A 561 11.77 9.80 8.73
C LEU A 561 12.90 10.83 8.74
N ASP A 562 14.06 10.46 9.30
CA ASP A 562 15.29 11.24 9.28
C ASP A 562 15.70 11.55 7.83
N PHE A 563 15.71 10.53 6.95
CA PHE A 563 16.00 10.72 5.53
C PHE A 563 15.02 11.68 4.85
N ARG A 564 13.71 11.59 5.13
CA ARG A 564 12.71 12.51 4.59
C ARG A 564 12.96 13.94 5.08
N ALA A 565 13.27 14.12 6.37
CA ALA A 565 13.55 15.42 6.96
C ALA A 565 14.81 16.06 6.34
N ASP A 566 15.92 15.32 6.27
CA ASP A 566 17.19 15.75 5.68
C ASP A 566 17.08 16.17 4.19
N ASN A 567 16.11 15.59 3.47
CA ASN A 567 15.84 15.86 2.05
C ASN A 567 14.55 16.68 1.84
N THR A 568 14.04 17.35 2.88
CA THR A 568 12.99 18.37 2.78
C THR A 568 13.60 19.76 2.93
N HIS A 569 13.30 20.65 1.99
CA HIS A 569 13.96 21.94 1.85
C HIS A 569 12.92 23.06 1.76
N HIS A 570 13.11 24.13 2.53
CA HIS A 570 12.28 25.33 2.44
C HIS A 570 12.95 26.31 1.48
N VAL A 571 12.18 26.89 0.56
CA VAL A 571 12.71 27.79 -0.49
C VAL A 571 11.75 28.96 -0.73
N ASP A 572 12.32 30.14 -0.97
CA ASP A 572 11.56 31.41 -1.04
C ASP A 572 11.60 32.10 -2.41
N THR A 573 12.49 31.65 -3.30
CA THR A 573 12.65 32.22 -4.64
C THR A 573 12.65 31.12 -5.70
N TYR A 574 12.22 31.46 -6.92
CA TYR A 574 12.11 30.45 -7.99
C TYR A 574 13.48 29.96 -8.49
N ASP A 575 14.51 30.81 -8.45
CA ASP A 575 15.88 30.43 -8.77
C ASP A 575 16.45 29.47 -7.72
N GLU A 576 16.17 29.70 -6.44
CA GLU A 576 16.50 28.76 -5.38
C GLU A 576 15.76 27.44 -5.51
N PHE A 577 14.45 27.47 -5.80
CA PHE A 577 13.66 26.26 -6.06
C PHE A 577 14.30 25.42 -7.18
N LYS A 578 14.65 26.05 -8.31
CA LYS A 578 15.31 25.39 -9.45
C LYS A 578 16.67 24.80 -9.06
N ARG A 579 17.51 25.58 -8.37
CA ARG A 579 18.83 25.15 -7.89
C ARG A 579 18.74 23.96 -6.94
N VAL A 580 17.92 24.07 -5.89
CA VAL A 580 17.75 23.04 -4.86
C VAL A 580 17.19 21.74 -5.45
N LEU A 581 16.20 21.82 -6.36
CA LEU A 581 15.62 20.64 -7.00
C LEU A 581 16.63 19.88 -7.89
N GLU A 582 17.58 20.58 -8.52
CA GLU A 582 18.58 19.95 -9.39
C GLU A 582 19.81 19.45 -8.59
N GLU A 583 20.31 20.22 -7.64
CA GLU A 583 21.48 19.86 -6.83
C GLU A 583 21.17 18.81 -5.75
N LYS A 584 20.00 18.92 -5.11
CA LYS A 584 19.59 18.08 -3.97
C LYS A 584 18.40 17.19 -4.31
N GLY A 585 17.44 17.69 -5.08
CA GLY A 585 16.15 17.01 -5.28
C GLY A 585 15.31 17.04 -4.01
N GLY A 586 14.55 15.97 -3.76
CA GLY A 586 13.76 15.84 -2.55
C GLY A 586 12.44 16.61 -2.58
N PHE A 587 12.01 17.00 -1.39
CA PHE A 587 10.77 17.70 -1.11
C PHE A 587 11.08 19.20 -0.97
N LEU A 588 10.32 20.05 -1.66
CA LEU A 588 10.47 21.50 -1.59
C LEU A 588 9.19 22.12 -1.01
N MET A 589 9.31 22.80 0.13
CA MET A 589 8.25 23.56 0.79
C MET A 589 8.33 25.03 0.36
N ALA A 590 7.40 25.45 -0.49
CA ALA A 590 7.43 26.76 -1.15
C ALA A 590 6.07 27.48 -1.15
N PRO A 591 6.02 28.82 -1.12
CA PRO A 591 4.76 29.56 -1.26
C PRO A 591 4.19 29.45 -2.68
N TRP A 592 2.88 29.27 -2.78
CA TRP A 592 2.14 29.16 -4.06
C TRP A 592 0.75 29.82 -3.97
N CYS A 593 0.34 30.49 -5.06
CA CYS A 593 -0.87 31.32 -5.11
C CYS A 593 -2.18 30.53 -5.39
N GLY A 594 -2.13 29.19 -5.45
CA GLY A 594 -3.27 28.34 -5.79
C GLY A 594 -3.58 28.22 -7.30
N ASP A 595 -2.79 28.87 -8.16
CA ASP A 595 -3.07 29.00 -9.59
C ASP A 595 -2.45 27.87 -10.43
N ALA A 596 -3.30 27.22 -11.24
CA ALA A 596 -2.94 26.12 -12.12
C ALA A 596 -1.98 26.52 -13.26
N GLY A 597 -1.95 27.80 -13.66
CA GLY A 597 -0.98 28.33 -14.62
C GLY A 597 0.43 28.37 -14.02
N CYS A 598 0.56 28.81 -12.76
CA CYS A 598 1.83 28.80 -12.04
C CYS A 598 2.33 27.37 -11.79
N GLU A 599 1.44 26.46 -11.39
CA GLU A 599 1.73 25.04 -11.22
C GLU A 599 2.21 24.39 -12.53
N LYS A 600 1.53 24.68 -13.65
CA LYS A 600 1.94 24.23 -14.99
C LYS A 600 3.29 24.79 -15.42
N GLN A 601 3.61 26.04 -15.07
CA GLN A 601 4.92 26.64 -15.34
C GLN A 601 6.02 25.96 -14.52
N ILE A 602 5.82 25.73 -13.22
CA ILE A 602 6.75 24.98 -12.37
C ILE A 602 7.04 23.60 -12.96
N ASN A 603 6.01 22.87 -13.40
CA ASN A 603 6.18 21.56 -14.03
C ASN A 603 6.94 21.66 -15.37
N THR A 604 6.60 22.60 -16.24
CA THR A 604 7.25 22.79 -17.55
C THR A 604 8.75 23.11 -17.41
N ASP A 605 9.10 23.97 -16.46
CA ASP A 605 10.49 24.42 -16.25
C ASP A 605 11.35 23.41 -15.49
N THR A 606 10.77 22.52 -14.68
CA THR A 606 11.52 21.77 -13.66
C THR A 606 11.20 20.27 -13.55
N GLY A 607 10.06 19.84 -14.07
CA GLY A 607 9.50 18.49 -13.90
C GLY A 607 8.97 18.19 -12.49
N ALA A 608 8.90 19.18 -11.58
CA ALA A 608 8.22 19.05 -10.29
C ALA A 608 6.74 19.41 -10.41
N THR A 609 5.88 18.69 -9.68
CA THR A 609 4.46 19.05 -9.52
C THR A 609 4.14 19.32 -8.06
N THR A 610 3.01 19.97 -7.81
CA THR A 610 2.42 20.00 -6.47
C THR A 610 2.13 18.58 -6.02
N ARG A 611 2.56 18.23 -4.81
CA ARG A 611 2.31 16.92 -4.21
C ARG A 611 1.05 16.99 -3.36
N VAL A 612 1.06 17.87 -2.35
CA VAL A 612 -0.08 18.26 -1.51
C VAL A 612 0.16 19.65 -0.91
N VAL A 613 -0.91 20.32 -0.49
CA VAL A 613 -0.89 21.33 0.58
C VAL A 613 -0.96 20.56 1.91
N PRO A 614 0.13 20.46 2.70
CA PRO A 614 0.14 19.65 3.92
C PRO A 614 -0.81 20.19 4.99
N PHE A 615 -1.42 19.31 5.78
CA PHE A 615 -2.32 19.72 6.88
C PHE A 615 -1.59 20.39 8.05
N ASP A 616 -0.32 20.04 8.22
CA ASP A 616 0.61 20.55 9.24
C ASP A 616 1.48 21.70 8.74
N SER A 617 1.27 22.17 7.50
CA SER A 617 1.90 23.38 6.98
C SER A 617 1.37 24.60 7.76
N PRO A 618 2.24 25.38 8.43
CA PRO A 618 1.79 26.53 9.21
C PRO A 618 1.22 27.62 8.30
N ASP A 619 0.34 28.45 8.86
CA ASP A 619 -0.05 29.71 8.22
C ASP A 619 1.18 30.63 8.18
N GLU A 620 1.73 30.80 6.98
CA GLU A 620 2.97 31.50 6.69
C GLU A 620 2.77 32.33 5.44
N ALA A 621 2.41 33.60 5.65
CA ALA A 621 2.15 34.53 4.57
C ALA A 621 3.42 34.78 3.74
N GLY A 622 3.35 34.44 2.45
CA GLY A 622 4.45 34.62 1.50
C GLY A 622 3.95 35.07 0.12
N TYR A 623 4.84 35.02 -0.87
CA TYR A 623 4.54 35.38 -2.26
C TYR A 623 4.88 34.21 -3.16
N CYS A 624 4.00 33.87 -4.09
CA CYS A 624 4.19 32.76 -4.99
C CYS A 624 5.46 32.92 -5.83
N LEU A 625 6.25 31.84 -5.91
CA LEU A 625 7.52 31.81 -6.64
C LEU A 625 7.43 32.33 -8.10
N VAL A 626 6.29 32.15 -8.76
CA VAL A 626 6.13 32.39 -10.20
C VAL A 626 5.66 33.81 -10.52
N ASP A 627 4.61 34.28 -9.84
CA ASP A 627 3.89 35.51 -10.19
C ASP A 627 3.85 36.57 -9.08
N GLY A 628 4.41 36.28 -7.91
CA GLY A 628 4.43 37.20 -6.77
C GLY A 628 3.07 37.47 -6.14
N ARG A 629 1.99 36.75 -6.49
CA ARG A 629 0.71 36.87 -5.77
C ARG A 629 0.84 36.33 -4.33
N PRO A 630 0.04 36.84 -3.38
CA PRO A 630 0.01 36.32 -2.01
C PRO A 630 -0.21 34.80 -1.95
N SER A 631 0.41 34.19 -0.95
CA SER A 631 0.24 32.79 -0.58
C SER A 631 0.07 32.71 0.94
N GLU A 632 -0.89 31.92 1.42
CA GLU A 632 -1.24 31.84 2.84
C GLU A 632 -0.34 30.89 3.63
N ARG A 633 0.30 29.93 2.96
CA ARG A 633 1.14 28.87 3.54
C ARG A 633 2.01 28.20 2.49
N ARG A 634 3.03 27.47 2.93
CA ARG A 634 3.86 26.66 2.04
C ARG A 634 3.15 25.40 1.56
N VAL A 635 3.50 24.99 0.35
CA VAL A 635 2.97 23.84 -0.36
C VAL A 635 4.12 22.91 -0.74
N LEU A 636 3.85 21.60 -0.72
CA LEU A 636 4.85 20.57 -1.00
C LEU A 636 4.98 20.33 -2.50
N PHE A 637 6.17 20.54 -3.04
CA PHE A 637 6.54 20.24 -4.43
C PHE A 637 7.62 19.15 -4.48
N ALA A 638 7.61 18.33 -5.54
CA ALA A 638 8.68 17.38 -5.84
C ALA A 638 8.61 16.87 -7.29
N ARG A 639 9.72 16.34 -7.79
CA ARG A 639 9.70 15.41 -8.94
C ARG A 639 9.08 14.07 -8.49
N ALA A 640 8.16 13.53 -9.29
CA ALA A 640 7.39 12.32 -8.94
C ALA A 640 7.60 11.16 -9.94
N TYR A 641 6.98 10.00 -9.66
CA TYR A 641 7.22 8.70 -10.33
C TYR A 641 6.38 8.38 -11.58
#